data_AF-A0A2V7WD00-F1
#
_entry.id   AF-A0A2V7WD00-F1
#
_cell.length_a   1.000
_cell.length_b   1.000
_cell.length_c   1.000
_cell.angle_alpha   90.00
_cell.angle_beta   90.00
_cell.angle_gamma   90.00
#
_symmetry.space_group_name_H-M   'P 1'
#
loop_
_entity.id
_entity.type
_entity.pdbx_description
1 polymer ?
#
loop_
_entity_poly.entity_id
_entity_poly.type
_entity_poly.pdbx_seq_one_letter_code
_entity_poly.pdbx_strand_id
1 'polypeptide(L)'
;MLFKKSRFGPRLVHAARSGAHYRDVHVFIGGTGAVGGAAAMQMVAMFEEMMTIAPPSSADDVPVLIVTGRSDDEVHTFESRLKRFTRSRWGAGTIPKHFEHGYLTPGGVYVAISKFELKPVPGLEIVTDADSASRQSAVDEFLNFANVSTPEQLVDYVRATRPVTSFLEDRKQRLRDYGDKPFRSVLLGFPLPSILAYQTGGLGIVANALGLGTELTTRVRDEFENAFADDLVAVREQWGARVLVAHTTGVGGMYDETPDARTTPRLGFAHASRDEALRQKHIDAEELMQKYAQRGVLMLVTAAAIGIDEVRMRESIPLHGGIVKALRDAKHELFRGARERKQSIHLFKPITLKLDVATAALSGRGAAEGSGTHNLHFKLGDEIHPEYAIRSGENGFFSVANADALYRVMKVASVSELGHVLASVGLLGDDPNVPWFKDSICYYTETVNSKQVFDFLYQPVLLNAQLSGIDPMALQDLGSAKHQAELHTLALLITLHRLRTLDIDALEENPHASFDPKRFLLDNSRALTFRDVELWDVDTLAKDLHTLVTADKPGQLLTLKPMRDPGQFGARDEAHLAVLKVVLDAVFTVTSLGTPIVVDDNTARCGYYVAPFGKIVTQEDSLARMFDDPAPEYRAFQMSVNGFIDLRPHGIVSSVKLPADLHPGAVTTHRDEASFAARVASLEPYSFFATCGLVAILHRLRALGRLLTQSRTDLGTMQDWLWTMLRDERGHTYVVPGVVEALRMISEAQEKTTGTEWLDGIWGYERRLPKMRLAEIVDAVERRKH
;
A
#
# COMPACT_ATOMS: atom_id res chain seq x y z
N MET A 1 10.71 18.23 -22.73
CA MET A 1 10.81 18.49 -21.28
C MET A 1 12.28 18.53 -20.90
N LEU A 2 12.82 19.71 -20.63
CA LEU A 2 14.20 19.89 -20.17
C LEU A 2 14.28 19.46 -18.70
N PHE A 3 15.26 18.63 -18.35
CA PHE A 3 15.46 18.06 -17.01
C PHE A 3 15.36 19.10 -15.89
N LYS A 4 14.35 18.97 -15.00
CA LYS A 4 14.21 19.77 -13.76
C LYS A 4 15.38 19.58 -12.77
N LYS A 5 16.26 18.59 -12.99
CA LYS A 5 17.39 18.22 -12.11
C LYS A 5 18.67 19.07 -12.28
N SER A 6 18.76 19.96 -13.27
CA SER A 6 20.03 20.59 -13.69
C SER A 6 20.53 21.79 -12.85
N ARG A 7 19.87 22.18 -11.75
CA ARG A 7 20.21 23.43 -11.02
C ARG A 7 20.50 23.28 -9.52
N PHE A 8 20.34 22.09 -8.94
CA PHE A 8 20.52 21.89 -7.49
C PHE A 8 21.96 22.17 -7.03
N GLY A 9 22.95 21.55 -7.67
CA GLY A 9 24.36 21.69 -7.31
C GLY A 9 24.85 23.15 -7.28
N PRO A 10 24.66 23.94 -8.36
CA PRO A 10 25.02 25.35 -8.36
C PRO A 10 24.36 26.18 -7.25
N ARG A 11 23.08 25.91 -6.92
CA ARG A 11 22.38 26.60 -5.84
C ARG A 11 22.93 26.24 -4.46
N LEU A 12 23.25 24.96 -4.23
CA LEU A 12 23.87 24.51 -2.98
C LEU A 12 25.27 25.10 -2.80
N VAL A 13 26.08 25.14 -3.87
CA VAL A 13 27.40 25.77 -3.87
C VAL A 13 27.31 27.27 -3.60
N HIS A 14 26.33 27.96 -4.20
CA HIS A 14 26.11 29.38 -3.94
C HIS A 14 25.71 29.63 -2.49
N ALA A 15 24.79 28.83 -1.95
CA ALA A 15 24.38 28.90 -0.54
C ALA A 15 25.54 28.63 0.42
N ALA A 16 26.40 27.65 0.11
CA ALA A 16 27.58 27.38 0.92
C ALA A 16 28.53 28.59 0.93
N ARG A 17 28.85 29.13 -0.26
CA ARG A 17 29.81 30.24 -0.42
C ARG A 17 29.32 31.56 0.14
N SER A 18 28.01 31.77 0.25
CA SER A 18 27.47 32.98 0.88
C SER A 18 27.63 32.98 2.40
N GLY A 19 27.91 31.82 3.01
CA GLY A 19 27.92 31.64 4.47
C GLY A 19 26.54 31.78 5.12
N ALA A 20 25.48 31.95 4.31
CA ALA A 20 24.11 32.00 4.78
C ALA A 20 23.62 30.60 5.16
N HIS A 21 22.52 30.53 5.91
CA HIS A 21 21.81 29.30 6.29
C HIS A 21 22.43 28.46 7.41
N TYR A 22 23.68 28.70 7.82
CA TYR A 22 24.28 27.95 8.95
C TYR A 22 23.65 28.25 10.32
N ARG A 23 22.74 29.23 10.40
CA ARG A 23 21.89 29.49 11.56
C ARG A 23 20.41 29.24 11.28
N ASP A 24 20.05 28.58 10.18
CA ASP A 24 18.64 28.33 9.89
C ASP A 24 18.09 27.22 10.79
N VAL A 25 16.85 27.39 11.27
CA VAL A 25 16.10 26.36 12.00
C VAL A 25 15.01 25.79 11.10
N HIS A 26 14.99 24.48 10.95
CA HIS A 26 14.00 23.74 10.16
C HIS A 26 13.21 22.79 11.04
N VAL A 27 11.89 22.80 10.92
CA VAL A 27 10.99 21.98 11.73
C VAL A 27 10.32 20.93 10.87
N PHE A 28 10.34 19.67 11.32
CA PHE A 28 9.72 18.52 10.67
C PHE A 28 8.65 17.94 11.59
N ILE A 29 7.39 18.31 11.33
CA ILE A 29 6.22 17.75 12.01
C ILE A 29 5.89 16.38 11.38
N GLY A 30 5.90 15.31 12.17
CA GLY A 30 5.92 13.93 11.65
C GLY A 30 7.25 13.56 10.99
N GLY A 31 8.35 14.14 11.48
CA GLY A 31 9.70 13.92 10.98
C GLY A 31 10.27 12.53 11.28
N THR A 32 9.62 11.71 12.09
CA THR A 32 9.94 10.27 12.25
C THR A 32 9.35 9.40 11.14
N GLY A 33 8.36 9.91 10.40
CA GLY A 33 7.66 9.20 9.33
C GLY A 33 8.49 9.00 8.07
N ALA A 34 7.93 8.30 7.09
CA ALA A 34 8.67 7.86 5.89
C ALA A 34 9.22 9.05 5.07
N VAL A 35 8.35 9.98 4.68
CA VAL A 35 8.70 11.19 3.90
C VAL A 35 9.36 12.25 4.78
N GLY A 36 8.78 12.56 5.94
CA GLY A 36 9.33 13.55 6.88
C GLY A 36 10.76 13.21 7.34
N GLY A 37 11.01 11.94 7.66
CA GLY A 37 12.34 11.47 8.07
C GLY A 37 13.34 11.42 6.94
N ALA A 38 12.90 11.08 5.72
CA ALA A 38 13.75 11.19 4.53
C ALA A 38 14.13 12.65 4.24
N ALA A 39 13.19 13.59 4.37
CA ALA A 39 13.46 15.03 4.23
C ALA A 39 14.46 15.52 5.27
N ALA A 40 14.32 15.11 6.54
CA ALA A 40 15.25 15.47 7.61
C ALA A 40 16.67 14.94 7.33
N MET A 41 16.82 13.66 6.96
CA MET A 41 18.14 13.08 6.61
C MET A 41 18.76 13.76 5.39
N GLN A 42 17.94 14.08 4.39
CA GLN A 42 18.41 14.77 3.20
C GLN A 42 18.88 16.19 3.52
N MET A 43 18.20 16.89 4.43
CA MET A 43 18.62 18.21 4.88
C MET A 43 19.94 18.16 5.68
N VAL A 44 20.14 17.14 6.52
CA VAL A 44 21.46 16.88 7.14
C VAL A 44 22.53 16.72 6.06
N ALA A 45 22.29 15.88 5.05
CA ALA A 45 23.24 15.64 3.97
C ALA A 45 23.64 16.93 3.25
N MET A 46 22.66 17.80 2.98
CA MET A 46 22.84 19.07 2.29
C MET A 46 23.66 20.07 3.12
N PHE A 47 23.37 20.22 4.41
CA PHE A 47 24.17 21.08 5.29
C PHE A 47 25.61 20.58 5.41
N GLU A 48 25.81 19.28 5.63
CA GLU A 48 27.17 18.73 5.72
C GLU A 48 27.95 18.93 4.40
N GLU A 49 27.27 18.83 3.25
CA GLU A 49 27.87 19.12 1.95
C GLU A 49 28.20 20.61 1.79
N MET A 50 27.33 21.53 2.20
CA MET A 50 27.65 22.97 2.23
C MET A 50 28.90 23.26 3.07
N MET A 51 29.00 22.64 4.25
CA MET A 51 30.15 22.82 5.14
C MET A 51 31.46 22.24 4.58
N THR A 52 31.40 21.28 3.64
CA THR A 52 32.59 20.84 2.88
C THR A 52 33.07 21.89 1.89
N ILE A 53 32.13 22.63 1.29
CA ILE A 53 32.41 23.62 0.26
C ILE A 53 32.96 24.89 0.89
N ALA A 54 32.31 25.36 1.96
CA ALA A 54 32.71 26.56 2.71
C ALA A 54 32.27 26.40 4.18
N PRO A 55 33.19 26.13 5.12
CA PRO A 55 32.83 25.92 6.51
C PRO A 55 32.31 27.21 7.16
N PRO A 56 31.40 27.11 8.15
CA PRO A 56 30.92 28.26 8.91
C PRO A 56 32.06 29.05 9.54
N SER A 57 31.93 30.38 9.50
CA SER A 57 32.91 31.33 10.06
C SER A 57 32.99 31.31 11.58
N SER A 58 31.92 30.90 12.27
CA SER A 58 31.87 30.73 13.72
C SER A 58 31.57 29.28 14.12
N ALA A 59 32.01 28.88 15.32
CA ALA A 59 31.57 27.63 15.94
C ALA A 59 30.11 27.69 16.41
N ASP A 60 29.55 28.90 16.54
CA ASP A 60 28.16 29.15 16.93
C ASP A 60 27.16 29.06 15.76
N ASP A 61 27.67 28.93 14.54
CA ASP A 61 26.86 28.82 13.32
C ASP A 61 26.52 27.36 13.07
N VAL A 62 25.56 26.87 13.87
CA VAL A 62 25.08 25.50 13.85
C VAL A 62 23.64 25.46 13.31
N PRO A 63 23.38 24.77 12.18
CA PRO A 63 22.02 24.59 11.68
C PRO A 63 21.25 23.63 12.59
N VAL A 64 19.97 23.92 12.83
CA VAL A 64 19.12 23.16 13.75
C VAL A 64 17.96 22.52 13.01
N LEU A 65 17.84 21.20 13.13
CA LEU A 65 16.69 20.43 12.64
C LEU A 65 15.87 19.95 13.85
N ILE A 66 14.62 20.40 13.96
CA ILE A 66 13.67 19.91 14.96
C ILE A 66 12.84 18.79 14.32
N VAL A 67 13.02 17.56 14.77
CA VAL A 67 12.33 16.38 14.26
C VAL A 67 11.34 15.88 15.29
N THR A 68 10.09 15.67 14.88
CA THR A 68 9.04 15.21 15.79
C THR A 68 8.53 13.81 15.48
N GLY A 69 8.17 13.08 16.55
CA GLY A 69 7.47 11.79 16.49
C GLY A 69 6.33 11.71 17.49
N ARG A 70 5.35 10.85 17.24
CA ARG A 70 4.13 10.71 18.08
C ARG A 70 4.39 9.92 19.35
N SER A 71 5.24 8.91 19.27
CA SER A 71 5.54 7.98 20.36
C SER A 71 7.05 7.85 20.59
N ASP A 72 7.40 7.28 21.74
CA ASP A 72 8.80 7.00 22.06
C ASP A 72 9.38 5.94 21.12
N ASP A 73 8.58 4.97 20.66
CA ASP A 73 9.00 3.95 19.68
C ASP A 73 9.34 4.56 18.32
N GLU A 74 8.55 5.52 17.83
CA GLU A 74 8.85 6.24 16.59
C GLU A 74 10.15 7.05 16.71
N VAL A 75 10.36 7.70 17.85
CA VAL A 75 11.58 8.45 18.16
C VAL A 75 12.79 7.51 18.14
N HIS A 76 12.75 6.39 18.85
CA HIS A 76 13.84 5.40 18.88
C HIS A 76 14.14 4.80 17.50
N THR A 77 13.10 4.58 16.69
CA THR A 77 13.23 4.10 15.31
C THR A 77 13.98 5.12 14.45
N PHE A 78 13.61 6.40 14.56
CA PHE A 78 14.29 7.48 13.85
C PHE A 78 15.74 7.68 14.31
N GLU A 79 16.03 7.62 15.61
CA GLU A 79 17.39 7.68 16.15
C GLU A 79 18.28 6.57 15.58
N SER A 80 17.74 5.36 15.49
CA SER A 80 18.42 4.22 14.89
C SER A 80 18.70 4.47 13.40
N ARG A 81 17.76 5.08 12.68
CA ARG A 81 17.92 5.49 11.28
C ARG A 81 19.01 6.56 11.12
N LEU A 82 19.03 7.58 11.99
CA LEU A 82 20.05 8.64 11.98
C LEU A 82 21.46 8.08 12.27
N LYS A 83 21.59 7.15 13.22
CA LYS A 83 22.86 6.45 13.51
C LYS A 83 23.34 5.64 12.29
N ARG A 84 22.44 4.89 11.64
CA ARG A 84 22.76 4.13 10.41
C ARG A 84 23.15 5.05 9.26
N PHE A 85 22.41 6.15 9.06
CA PHE A 85 22.71 7.17 8.06
C PHE A 85 24.11 7.75 8.26
N THR A 86 24.45 8.12 9.49
CA THR A 86 25.77 8.67 9.83
C THR A 86 26.89 7.67 9.56
N ARG A 87 26.73 6.41 9.97
CA ARG A 87 27.71 5.33 9.70
C ARG A 87 27.94 5.10 8.21
N SER A 88 26.86 5.12 7.43
CA SER A 88 26.94 4.97 5.97
C SER A 88 27.71 6.12 5.32
N ARG A 89 27.51 7.35 5.81
CA ARG A 89 28.13 8.56 5.25
C ARG A 89 29.57 8.81 5.71
N TRP A 90 29.88 8.47 6.96
CA TRP A 90 31.14 8.83 7.65
C TRP A 90 32.01 7.63 8.06
N GLY A 91 31.58 6.40 7.74
CA GLY A 91 32.27 5.16 8.10
C GLY A 91 31.68 4.46 9.33
N ALA A 92 31.86 3.13 9.40
CA ALA A 92 31.17 2.25 10.36
C ALA A 92 31.41 2.60 11.85
N GLY A 93 32.54 3.23 12.18
CA GLY A 93 32.89 3.66 13.54
C GLY A 93 32.31 5.00 13.98
N THR A 94 31.65 5.74 13.08
CA THR A 94 31.23 7.12 13.33
C THR A 94 29.73 7.18 13.61
N ILE A 95 29.34 7.70 14.78
CA ILE A 95 27.95 7.91 15.18
C ILE A 95 27.75 9.37 15.63
N PRO A 96 26.53 9.92 15.53
CA PRO A 96 26.25 11.25 16.05
C PRO A 96 26.35 11.25 17.58
N LYS A 97 26.84 12.35 18.17
CA LYS A 97 27.01 12.48 19.62
C LYS A 97 25.71 12.99 20.23
N HIS A 98 25.24 12.35 21.28
CA HIS A 98 24.11 12.87 22.05
C HIS A 98 24.47 14.23 22.63
N PHE A 99 23.58 15.21 22.49
CA PHE A 99 23.72 16.55 23.02
C PHE A 99 22.33 17.08 23.42
N GLU A 100 22.19 17.42 24.70
CA GLU A 100 20.92 17.85 25.32
C GLU A 100 19.72 16.95 25.00
N HIS A 101 18.81 17.40 24.13
CA HIS A 101 17.56 16.71 23.76
C HIS A 101 17.63 16.15 22.34
N GLY A 102 18.83 15.85 21.85
CA GLY A 102 19.04 15.45 20.47
C GLY A 102 20.46 14.98 20.19
N TYR A 103 20.88 15.17 18.96
CA TYR A 103 22.12 14.61 18.42
C TYR A 103 22.87 15.64 17.58
N LEU A 104 24.18 15.77 17.80
CA LEU A 104 25.07 16.54 16.94
C LEU A 104 25.75 15.59 15.95
N THR A 105 25.56 15.82 14.65
CA THR A 105 26.19 15.00 13.60
C THR A 105 27.68 15.31 13.49
N PRO A 106 28.51 14.39 12.96
CA PRO A 106 29.94 14.63 12.77
C PRO A 106 30.26 15.85 11.92
N GLY A 107 29.37 16.17 10.97
CA GLY A 107 29.48 17.35 10.12
C GLY A 107 29.05 18.65 10.78
N GLY A 108 28.46 18.63 11.98
CA GLY A 108 28.10 19.84 12.73
C GLY A 108 26.65 20.29 12.58
N VAL A 109 25.71 19.38 12.29
CA VAL A 109 24.26 19.67 12.27
C VAL A 109 23.64 19.22 13.59
N TYR A 110 22.86 20.09 14.25
CA TYR A 110 22.14 19.71 15.46
C TYR A 110 20.74 19.21 15.11
N VAL A 111 20.45 17.96 15.47
CA VAL A 111 19.15 17.31 15.26
C VAL A 111 18.46 17.17 16.62
N ALA A 112 17.59 18.10 16.95
CA ALA A 112 16.74 18.06 18.14
C ALA A 112 15.56 17.13 17.89
N ILE A 113 15.39 16.09 18.69
CA ILE A 113 14.30 15.13 18.53
C ILE A 113 13.31 15.37 19.66
N SER A 114 12.02 15.48 19.35
CA SER A 114 10.99 15.78 20.34
C SER A 114 9.74 14.95 20.11
N LYS A 115 9.19 14.40 21.20
CA LYS A 115 7.84 13.87 21.17
C LYS A 115 6.87 15.03 20.95
N PHE A 116 6.07 14.92 19.90
CA PHE A 116 5.00 15.86 19.60
C PHE A 116 3.90 15.11 18.87
N GLU A 117 2.81 14.94 19.57
CA GLU A 117 1.57 14.47 18.99
C GLU A 117 0.79 15.70 18.51
N LEU A 118 0.62 15.82 17.20
CA LEU A 118 -0.26 16.86 16.67
C LEU A 118 -1.68 16.54 17.11
N LYS A 119 -2.21 17.37 18.01
CA LYS A 119 -3.60 17.35 18.49
C LYS A 119 -4.33 18.58 17.97
N PRO A 120 -4.95 18.49 16.77
CA PRO A 120 -5.60 19.64 16.17
C PRO A 120 -6.78 20.16 16.99
N VAL A 121 -7.51 19.26 17.65
CA VAL A 121 -8.55 19.58 18.64
C VAL A 121 -8.17 18.90 19.96
N PRO A 122 -7.55 19.62 20.91
CA PRO A 122 -7.12 19.02 22.17
C PRO A 122 -8.29 18.38 22.93
N GLY A 123 -8.09 17.18 23.50
CA GLY A 123 -9.09 16.46 24.29
C GLY A 123 -10.05 15.60 23.47
N LEU A 124 -10.10 15.76 22.14
CA LEU A 124 -10.98 14.94 21.28
C LEU A 124 -10.60 13.45 21.27
N GLU A 125 -9.34 13.14 21.61
CA GLU A 125 -8.85 11.77 21.80
C GLU A 125 -9.70 10.97 22.80
N ILE A 126 -10.24 11.62 23.83
CA ILE A 126 -11.11 11.00 24.86
C ILE A 126 -12.30 10.30 24.19
N VAL A 127 -12.87 10.94 23.17
CA VAL A 127 -14.04 10.44 22.42
C VAL A 127 -13.64 9.40 21.39
N THR A 128 -12.54 9.62 20.68
CA THR A 128 -12.11 8.72 19.60
C THR A 128 -11.54 7.40 20.09
N ASP A 129 -10.95 7.37 21.29
CA ASP A 129 -10.44 6.14 21.93
C ASP A 129 -11.50 5.39 22.74
N ALA A 130 -12.64 6.03 23.04
CA ALA A 130 -13.74 5.41 23.78
C ALA A 130 -14.46 4.32 22.96
N ASP A 131 -14.77 3.20 23.62
CA ASP A 131 -15.63 2.18 23.04
C ASP A 131 -17.10 2.65 22.95
N SER A 132 -17.93 1.89 22.24
CA SER A 132 -19.32 2.27 22.01
C SER A 132 -20.16 2.34 23.29
N ALA A 133 -19.76 1.66 24.37
CA ALA A 133 -20.49 1.68 25.64
C ALA A 133 -20.14 2.92 26.49
N SER A 134 -18.89 3.39 26.42
CA SER A 134 -18.40 4.55 27.16
C SER A 134 -18.47 5.88 26.39
N ARG A 135 -18.85 5.84 25.10
CA ARG A 135 -18.81 7.01 24.19
C ARG A 135 -19.57 8.22 24.71
N GLN A 136 -20.72 8.05 25.35
CA GLN A 136 -21.49 9.18 25.88
C GLN A 136 -20.76 9.88 27.03
N SER A 137 -20.24 9.11 27.98
CA SER A 137 -19.43 9.65 29.09
C SER A 137 -18.17 10.34 28.58
N ALA A 138 -17.55 9.81 27.53
CA ALA A 138 -16.37 10.40 26.91
C ALA A 138 -16.67 11.75 26.22
N VAL A 139 -17.86 11.90 25.62
CA VAL A 139 -18.33 13.18 25.07
C VAL A 139 -18.50 14.20 26.18
N ASP A 140 -19.15 13.84 27.29
CA ASP A 140 -19.33 14.75 28.43
C ASP A 140 -17.99 15.19 29.04
N GLU A 141 -17.03 14.28 29.14
CA GLU A 141 -15.67 14.57 29.60
C GLU A 141 -14.94 15.54 28.65
N PHE A 142 -15.03 15.32 27.34
CA PHE A 142 -14.46 16.23 26.34
C PHE A 142 -15.07 17.63 26.42
N LEU A 143 -16.39 17.74 26.55
CA LEU A 143 -17.07 19.04 26.62
C LEU A 143 -16.67 19.81 27.88
N ASN A 144 -16.52 19.12 29.01
CA ASN A 144 -16.00 19.71 30.24
C ASN A 144 -14.53 20.17 30.09
N PHE A 145 -13.69 19.34 29.46
CA PHE A 145 -12.29 19.70 29.18
C PHE A 145 -12.18 20.93 28.27
N ALA A 146 -12.98 20.97 27.21
CA ALA A 146 -13.03 22.08 26.26
C ALA A 146 -13.74 23.32 26.81
N ASN A 147 -14.39 23.21 27.98
CA ASN A 147 -15.27 24.23 28.56
C ASN A 147 -16.35 24.71 27.58
N VAL A 148 -17.00 23.74 26.92
CA VAL A 148 -18.02 23.93 25.89
C VAL A 148 -19.36 23.43 26.40
N SER A 149 -20.35 24.31 26.42
CA SER A 149 -21.74 24.00 26.81
C SER A 149 -22.74 24.27 25.70
N THR A 150 -22.34 24.99 24.65
CA THR A 150 -23.19 25.31 23.49
C THR A 150 -22.50 24.97 22.17
N PRO A 151 -23.26 24.76 21.08
CA PRO A 151 -22.67 24.49 19.77
C PRO A 151 -21.78 25.62 19.24
N GLU A 152 -22.12 26.86 19.52
CA GLU A 152 -21.32 28.04 19.15
C GLU A 152 -19.98 28.04 19.89
N GLN A 153 -19.98 27.66 21.17
CA GLN A 153 -18.73 27.51 21.94
C GLN A 153 -17.85 26.40 21.37
N LEU A 154 -18.43 25.32 20.82
CA LEU A 154 -17.67 24.28 20.14
C LEU A 154 -17.00 24.83 18.87
N VAL A 155 -17.73 25.62 18.08
CA VAL A 155 -17.19 26.29 16.89
C VAL A 155 -16.06 27.24 17.27
N ASP A 156 -16.24 28.05 18.30
CA ASP A 156 -15.22 29.00 18.75
C ASP A 156 -13.99 28.29 19.32
N TYR A 157 -14.18 27.19 20.06
CA TYR A 157 -13.10 26.33 20.54
C TYR A 157 -12.27 25.78 19.36
N VAL A 158 -12.94 25.23 18.35
CA VAL A 158 -12.28 24.73 17.13
C VAL A 158 -11.55 25.85 16.38
N ARG A 159 -12.16 27.03 16.22
CA ARG A 159 -11.55 28.18 15.56
C ARG A 159 -10.29 28.70 16.28
N ALA A 160 -10.22 28.56 17.59
CA ALA A 160 -9.10 29.03 18.40
C ALA A 160 -7.88 28.10 18.36
N THR A 161 -8.01 26.91 17.78
CA THR A 161 -6.92 25.91 17.76
C THR A 161 -5.73 26.38 16.91
N ARG A 162 -4.53 26.40 17.51
CA ARG A 162 -3.27 26.81 16.86
C ARG A 162 -2.11 25.86 17.21
N PRO A 163 -2.26 24.54 17.01
CA PRO A 163 -1.31 23.54 17.50
C PRO A 163 0.12 23.71 16.98
N VAL A 164 0.30 24.13 15.73
CA VAL A 164 1.63 24.33 15.13
C VAL A 164 2.24 25.62 15.64
N THR A 165 1.52 26.74 15.63
CA THR A 165 2.04 28.01 16.14
C THR A 165 2.38 27.90 17.63
N SER A 166 1.52 27.30 18.45
CA SER A 166 1.80 27.06 19.87
C SER A 166 3.04 26.21 20.09
N PHE A 167 3.24 25.17 19.27
CA PHE A 167 4.47 24.37 19.33
C PHE A 167 5.70 25.19 19.00
N LEU A 168 5.66 26.04 17.96
CA LEU A 168 6.81 26.89 17.59
C LEU A 168 7.13 27.94 18.65
N GLU A 169 6.12 28.54 19.29
CA GLU A 169 6.32 29.50 20.39
C GLU A 169 7.00 28.86 21.61
N ASP A 170 6.60 27.64 21.98
CA ASP A 170 7.29 26.87 23.02
C ASP A 170 8.78 26.65 22.67
N ARG A 171 9.07 26.33 21.40
CA ARG A 171 10.44 26.08 20.94
C ARG A 171 11.27 27.35 20.78
N LYS A 172 10.66 28.49 20.43
CA LYS A 172 11.35 29.79 20.36
C LYS A 172 12.08 30.11 21.66
N GLN A 173 11.48 29.80 22.81
CA GLN A 173 12.10 30.08 24.10
C GLN A 173 13.47 29.42 24.27
N ARG A 174 13.72 28.29 23.58
CA ARG A 174 14.99 27.55 23.61
C ARG A 174 15.94 27.96 22.48
N LEU A 175 15.47 28.75 21.52
CA LEU A 175 16.21 29.20 20.33
C LEU A 175 16.45 30.72 20.34
N ARG A 176 16.48 31.35 21.53
CA ARG A 176 16.64 32.81 21.67
C ARG A 176 17.89 33.34 20.97
N ASP A 177 18.97 32.56 20.98
CA ASP A 177 20.24 32.91 20.33
C ASP A 177 20.17 32.91 18.79
N TYR A 178 19.07 32.43 18.21
CA TYR A 178 18.82 32.38 16.76
C TYR A 178 17.94 33.56 16.28
N GLY A 179 17.63 34.51 17.16
CA GLY A 179 16.88 35.73 16.86
C GLY A 179 15.36 35.58 17.02
N ASP A 180 14.64 36.67 16.73
CA ASP A 180 13.20 36.76 17.00
C ASP A 180 12.33 35.89 16.08
N LYS A 181 12.86 35.55 14.89
CA LYS A 181 12.20 34.71 13.88
C LYS A 181 13.16 33.62 13.39
N PRO A 182 13.44 32.60 14.24
CA PRO A 182 14.51 31.64 13.96
C PRO A 182 14.13 30.60 12.89
N PHE A 183 12.84 30.41 12.62
CA PHE A 183 12.35 29.34 11.76
C PHE A 183 12.43 29.70 10.27
N ARG A 184 13.21 28.94 9.52
CA ARG A 184 13.33 29.07 8.06
C ARG A 184 12.23 28.31 7.33
N SER A 185 11.93 27.09 7.77
CA SER A 185 10.86 26.29 7.19
C SER A 185 10.20 25.35 8.20
N VAL A 186 8.92 25.09 7.99
CA VAL A 186 8.13 24.10 8.71
C VAL A 186 7.56 23.11 7.69
N LEU A 187 7.91 21.84 7.85
CA LEU A 187 7.51 20.75 6.98
C LEU A 187 6.57 19.80 7.71
N LEU A 188 5.42 19.53 7.12
CA LEU A 188 4.48 18.53 7.57
C LEU A 188 4.72 17.26 6.74
N GLY A 189 5.32 16.25 7.36
CA GLY A 189 5.73 14.99 6.73
C GLY A 189 4.66 13.90 6.72
N PHE A 190 3.40 14.28 6.86
CA PHE A 190 2.23 13.39 6.92
C PHE A 190 1.09 13.94 6.04
N PRO A 191 0.19 13.07 5.57
CA PRO A 191 -0.92 13.48 4.74
C PRO A 191 -2.01 14.20 5.53
N LEU A 192 -2.34 15.44 5.13
CA LEU A 192 -3.40 16.23 5.76
C LEU A 192 -4.76 15.52 5.77
N PRO A 193 -5.25 14.89 4.67
CA PRO A 193 -6.58 14.27 4.67
C PRO A 193 -6.72 13.18 5.73
N SER A 194 -5.65 12.43 6.00
CA SER A 194 -5.67 11.38 7.01
C SER A 194 -5.85 11.97 8.41
N ILE A 195 -5.11 13.05 8.74
CA ILE A 195 -5.26 13.71 10.05
C ILE A 195 -6.65 14.35 10.16
N LEU A 196 -7.11 15.04 9.13
CA LEU A 196 -8.43 15.65 9.15
C LEU A 196 -9.53 14.59 9.27
N ALA A 197 -9.47 13.48 8.55
CA ALA A 197 -10.45 12.40 8.65
C ALA A 197 -10.61 11.83 10.07
N TYR A 198 -9.51 11.62 10.79
CA TYR A 198 -9.58 11.16 12.19
C TYR A 198 -10.27 12.17 13.11
N GLN A 199 -9.91 13.46 12.99
CA GLN A 199 -10.44 14.52 13.84
C GLN A 199 -11.91 14.82 13.52
N THR A 200 -12.25 14.90 12.25
CA THR A 200 -13.61 15.17 11.78
C THR A 200 -14.57 14.02 12.12
N GLY A 201 -14.09 12.76 12.10
CA GLY A 201 -14.85 11.62 12.60
C GLY A 201 -15.17 11.72 14.10
N GLY A 202 -14.18 12.13 14.92
CA GLY A 202 -14.38 12.40 16.34
C GLY A 202 -15.36 13.54 16.61
N LEU A 203 -15.22 14.66 15.90
CA LEU A 203 -16.13 15.80 15.99
C LEU A 203 -17.55 15.43 15.59
N GLY A 204 -17.72 14.57 14.58
CA GLY A 204 -19.02 14.03 14.19
C GLY A 204 -19.68 13.22 15.31
N ILE A 205 -18.91 12.47 16.10
CA ILE A 205 -19.43 11.76 17.27
C ILE A 205 -19.93 12.75 18.32
N VAL A 206 -19.12 13.76 18.67
CA VAL A 206 -19.49 14.80 19.64
C VAL A 206 -20.74 15.55 19.18
N ALA A 207 -20.78 15.98 17.92
CA ALA A 207 -21.89 16.73 17.36
C ALA A 207 -23.20 15.91 17.37
N ASN A 208 -23.15 14.64 16.97
CA ASN A 208 -24.31 13.76 17.02
C ASN A 208 -24.80 13.51 18.46
N ALA A 209 -23.88 13.31 19.41
CA ALA A 209 -24.22 13.10 20.82
C ALA A 209 -24.86 14.34 21.47
N LEU A 210 -24.53 15.54 20.97
CA LEU A 210 -25.16 16.80 21.34
C LEU A 210 -26.50 17.06 20.61
N GLY A 211 -26.96 16.13 19.77
CA GLY A 211 -28.18 16.30 18.96
C GLY A 211 -28.03 17.36 17.87
N LEU A 212 -26.81 17.71 17.48
CA LEU A 212 -26.55 18.72 16.47
C LEU A 212 -26.88 18.14 15.10
N GLY A 213 -27.71 18.86 14.33
CA GLY A 213 -28.06 18.46 12.97
C GLY A 213 -26.84 18.33 12.05
N THR A 214 -27.06 17.72 10.89
CA THR A 214 -26.04 17.53 9.85
C THR A 214 -25.39 18.84 9.41
N GLU A 215 -26.16 19.92 9.32
CA GLU A 215 -25.68 21.25 8.94
C GLU A 215 -24.59 21.78 9.89
N LEU A 216 -24.80 21.67 11.19
CA LEU A 216 -23.86 22.16 12.20
C LEU A 216 -22.62 21.26 12.30
N THR A 217 -22.79 19.95 12.07
CA THR A 217 -21.67 19.01 11.96
C THR A 217 -20.74 19.38 10.80
N THR A 218 -21.32 19.68 9.63
CA THR A 218 -20.55 20.16 8.47
C THR A 218 -19.87 21.49 8.76
N ARG A 219 -20.57 22.43 9.40
CA ARG A 219 -19.97 23.71 9.79
C ARG A 219 -18.76 23.55 10.71
N VAL A 220 -18.86 22.73 11.77
CA VAL A 220 -17.74 22.48 12.69
C VAL A 220 -16.55 21.87 11.97
N ARG A 221 -16.80 20.97 11.00
CA ARG A 221 -15.76 20.37 10.15
C ARG A 221 -15.07 21.43 9.28
N ASP A 222 -15.82 22.29 8.62
CA ASP A 222 -15.26 23.30 7.72
C ASP A 222 -14.45 24.36 8.48
N GLU A 223 -14.92 24.73 9.67
CA GLU A 223 -14.23 25.63 10.60
C GLU A 223 -12.92 25.02 11.11
N PHE A 224 -12.90 23.72 11.38
CA PHE A 224 -11.67 23.02 11.75
C PHE A 224 -10.62 23.06 10.63
N GLU A 225 -11.01 22.76 9.40
CA GLU A 225 -10.10 22.82 8.26
C GLU A 225 -9.57 24.24 7.99
N ASN A 226 -10.40 25.26 8.21
CA ASN A 226 -10.01 26.67 8.10
C ASN A 226 -9.05 27.05 9.22
N ALA A 227 -9.36 26.72 10.48
CA ALA A 227 -8.52 27.02 11.63
C ALA A 227 -7.11 26.41 11.48
N PHE A 228 -7.02 25.17 11.00
CA PHE A 228 -5.73 24.53 10.75
C PHE A 228 -4.97 25.19 9.58
N ALA A 229 -5.66 25.59 8.51
CA ALA A 229 -5.04 26.33 7.42
C ALA A 229 -4.52 27.70 7.89
N ASP A 230 -5.30 28.39 8.70
CA ASP A 230 -4.96 29.70 9.27
C ASP A 230 -3.79 29.61 10.26
N ASP A 231 -3.66 28.49 11.00
CA ASP A 231 -2.48 28.20 11.82
C ASP A 231 -1.21 28.10 10.96
N LEU A 232 -1.27 27.39 9.83
CA LEU A 232 -0.15 27.31 8.88
C LEU A 232 0.17 28.67 8.23
N VAL A 233 -0.84 29.49 7.95
CA VAL A 233 -0.64 30.87 7.46
C VAL A 233 0.03 31.73 8.54
N ALA A 234 -0.43 31.64 9.78
CA ALA A 234 0.17 32.34 10.91
C ALA A 234 1.65 31.99 11.06
N VAL A 235 2.04 30.73 10.82
CA VAL A 235 3.45 30.33 10.83
C VAL A 235 4.26 31.12 9.79
N ARG A 236 3.74 31.27 8.58
CA ARG A 236 4.41 32.05 7.51
C ARG A 236 4.47 33.54 7.86
N GLU A 237 3.38 34.12 8.34
CA GLU A 237 3.27 35.57 8.56
C GLU A 237 4.02 36.03 9.81
N GLN A 238 3.90 35.27 10.90
CA GLN A 238 4.58 35.58 12.16
C GLN A 238 6.08 35.31 12.05
N TRP A 239 6.50 34.16 11.50
CA TRP A 239 7.90 33.74 11.48
C TRP A 239 8.64 34.03 10.17
N GLY A 240 7.94 34.33 9.07
CA GLY A 240 8.57 34.38 7.74
C GLY A 240 9.00 33.00 7.23
N ALA A 241 8.54 31.92 7.88
CA ALA A 241 8.92 30.56 7.56
C ALA A 241 8.20 30.07 6.29
N ARG A 242 8.88 29.24 5.49
CA ARG A 242 8.21 28.49 4.42
C ARG A 242 7.46 27.31 5.01
N VAL A 243 6.20 27.15 4.65
CA VAL A 243 5.39 26.01 5.09
C VAL A 243 5.22 25.05 3.92
N LEU A 244 5.69 23.82 4.09
CA LEU A 244 5.58 22.76 3.11
C LEU A 244 4.81 21.59 3.68
N VAL A 245 3.95 20.98 2.86
CA VAL A 245 3.12 19.85 3.25
C VAL A 245 3.33 18.71 2.26
N ALA A 246 3.69 17.54 2.76
CA ALA A 246 3.61 16.30 2.00
C ALA A 246 2.13 15.86 1.93
N HIS A 247 1.44 16.28 0.86
CA HIS A 247 0.03 15.99 0.67
C HIS A 247 -0.14 14.72 -0.18
N THR A 248 -0.78 13.70 0.38
CA THR A 248 -1.21 12.55 -0.43
C THR A 248 -2.64 12.77 -0.87
N THR A 249 -2.92 12.72 -2.17
CA THR A 249 -4.28 12.45 -2.60
C THR A 249 -4.55 10.98 -2.29
N GLY A 250 -5.62 10.70 -1.53
CA GLY A 250 -5.92 9.36 -1.00
C GLY A 250 -6.25 8.28 -2.05
N VAL A 251 -5.93 8.55 -3.30
CA VAL A 251 -6.17 7.82 -4.54
C VAL A 251 -4.82 7.87 -5.28
N GLY A 252 -3.88 7.02 -4.84
CA GLY A 252 -2.44 7.20 -5.04
C GLY A 252 -1.99 7.49 -6.48
N GLY A 253 -1.90 8.78 -6.87
CA GLY A 253 -1.38 9.18 -8.18
C GLY A 253 -2.16 8.57 -9.34
N MET A 254 -3.41 8.18 -9.09
CA MET A 254 -4.28 7.63 -10.13
C MET A 254 -5.07 8.81 -10.64
N TYR A 255 -4.44 9.73 -11.34
CA TYR A 255 -5.15 10.83 -11.96
C TYR A 255 -4.52 11.24 -13.28
N ASP A 256 -5.37 11.57 -14.25
CA ASP A 256 -4.92 12.23 -15.47
C ASP A 256 -4.79 13.72 -15.21
N GLU A 257 -3.59 14.26 -15.39
CA GLU A 257 -3.42 15.70 -15.54
C GLU A 257 -3.95 16.11 -16.91
N THR A 258 -5.03 16.87 -16.93
CA THR A 258 -5.50 17.51 -18.16
C THR A 258 -4.68 18.79 -18.43
N PRO A 259 -4.61 19.28 -19.69
CA PRO A 259 -3.81 20.46 -20.04
C PRO A 259 -4.14 21.74 -19.25
N ASP A 260 -5.31 21.80 -18.62
CA ASP A 260 -5.80 22.86 -17.74
C ASP A 260 -5.46 22.65 -16.25
N ALA A 261 -4.55 21.71 -15.94
CA ALA A 261 -4.08 21.39 -14.58
C ALA A 261 -5.17 20.86 -13.61
N ARG A 262 -6.31 20.39 -14.14
CA ARG A 262 -7.25 19.58 -13.36
C ARG A 262 -6.78 18.14 -13.32
N THR A 263 -7.12 17.42 -12.26
CA THR A 263 -6.81 16.01 -12.17
C THR A 263 -8.10 15.18 -12.06
N THR A 264 -8.19 14.09 -12.83
CA THR A 264 -9.36 13.19 -12.80
C THR A 264 -8.95 11.84 -12.26
N PRO A 265 -9.56 11.33 -11.18
CA PRO A 265 -9.12 10.10 -10.56
C PRO A 265 -9.38 8.87 -11.45
N ARG A 266 -8.33 8.10 -11.75
CA ARG A 266 -8.39 6.77 -12.37
C ARG A 266 -8.74 5.73 -11.30
N LEU A 267 -10.02 5.39 -11.23
CA LEU A 267 -10.57 4.48 -10.23
C LEU A 267 -10.26 2.99 -10.49
N GLY A 268 -9.31 2.65 -11.37
CA GLY A 268 -9.03 1.27 -11.80
C GLY A 268 -8.51 0.34 -10.70
N PHE A 269 -7.77 0.88 -9.71
CA PHE A 269 -7.16 0.09 -8.63
C PHE A 269 -8.06 -0.09 -7.40
N ALA A 270 -9.21 0.57 -7.38
CA ALA A 270 -10.18 0.46 -6.30
C ALA A 270 -11.02 -0.80 -6.42
N HIS A 271 -11.58 -1.29 -5.31
CA HIS A 271 -12.79 -2.10 -5.40
C HIS A 271 -13.87 -1.27 -6.11
N ALA A 272 -14.54 -1.83 -7.13
CA ALA A 272 -15.62 -1.13 -7.84
C ALA A 272 -16.73 -0.64 -6.87
N SER A 273 -16.93 -1.35 -5.76
CA SER A 273 -17.85 -0.97 -4.67
C SER A 273 -17.38 0.22 -3.79
N ARG A 274 -16.12 0.66 -3.93
CA ARG A 274 -15.51 1.78 -3.19
C ARG A 274 -15.12 2.95 -4.11
N ASP A 275 -15.41 2.85 -5.39
CA ASP A 275 -15.13 3.86 -6.40
C ASP A 275 -15.65 5.24 -6.00
N GLU A 276 -16.90 5.32 -5.55
CA GLU A 276 -17.51 6.59 -5.16
C GLU A 276 -16.87 7.16 -3.90
N ALA A 277 -16.56 6.32 -2.92
CA ALA A 277 -15.86 6.74 -1.71
C ALA A 277 -14.44 7.26 -2.02
N LEU A 278 -13.75 6.67 -3.00
CA LEU A 278 -12.44 7.11 -3.43
C LEU A 278 -12.49 8.36 -4.30
N ARG A 279 -13.50 8.48 -5.18
CA ARG A 279 -13.79 9.71 -5.92
C ARG A 279 -14.04 10.86 -4.95
N GLN A 280 -14.90 10.67 -3.95
CA GLN A 280 -15.16 11.67 -2.92
C GLN A 280 -13.88 12.00 -2.14
N LYS A 281 -13.11 10.99 -1.71
CA LYS A 281 -11.83 11.21 -1.03
C LYS A 281 -10.82 12.00 -1.88
N HIS A 282 -10.83 11.82 -3.20
CA HIS A 282 -10.00 12.58 -4.12
C HIS A 282 -10.48 14.03 -4.23
N ILE A 283 -11.79 14.24 -4.43
CA ILE A 283 -12.41 15.57 -4.45
C ILE A 283 -12.07 16.33 -3.15
N ASP A 284 -12.31 15.71 -1.99
CA ASP A 284 -11.99 16.29 -0.69
C ASP A 284 -10.49 16.64 -0.56
N ALA A 285 -9.61 15.76 -1.06
CA ALA A 285 -8.17 15.99 -1.03
C ALA A 285 -7.71 17.10 -2.00
N GLU A 286 -8.35 17.23 -3.17
CA GLU A 286 -8.09 18.33 -4.12
C GLU A 286 -8.63 19.66 -3.57
N GLU A 287 -9.85 19.69 -3.05
CA GLU A 287 -10.45 20.87 -2.43
C GLU A 287 -9.59 21.37 -1.28
N LEU A 288 -9.14 20.46 -0.41
CA LEU A 288 -8.24 20.80 0.68
C LEU A 288 -6.88 21.31 0.17
N MET A 289 -6.32 20.66 -0.84
CA MET A 289 -5.06 21.09 -1.45
C MET A 289 -5.18 22.52 -2.01
N GLN A 290 -6.22 22.80 -2.78
CA GLN A 290 -6.48 24.12 -3.35
C GLN A 290 -6.69 25.17 -2.24
N LYS A 291 -7.49 24.82 -1.22
CA LYS A 291 -7.79 25.66 -0.05
C LYS A 291 -6.52 26.09 0.70
N TYR A 292 -5.50 25.24 0.75
CA TYR A 292 -4.23 25.52 1.43
C TYR A 292 -3.23 26.22 0.49
N ALA A 293 -3.17 25.80 -0.79
CA ALA A 293 -2.34 26.42 -1.81
C ALA A 293 -2.72 27.89 -2.08
N GLN A 294 -4.01 28.22 -2.11
CA GLN A 294 -4.51 29.60 -2.24
C GLN A 294 -4.09 30.50 -1.08
N ARG A 295 -3.90 29.92 0.11
CA ARG A 295 -3.35 30.60 1.28
C ARG A 295 -1.81 30.69 1.25
N GLY A 296 -1.17 30.16 0.21
CA GLY A 296 0.28 30.16 -0.02
C GLY A 296 1.05 29.14 0.80
N VAL A 297 0.40 28.03 1.19
CA VAL A 297 1.06 26.83 1.73
C VAL A 297 1.55 25.98 0.56
N LEU A 298 2.82 25.53 0.60
CA LEU A 298 3.40 24.73 -0.48
C LEU A 298 2.96 23.27 -0.37
N MET A 299 2.11 22.82 -1.28
CA MET A 299 1.48 21.51 -1.30
C MET A 299 2.24 20.56 -2.24
N LEU A 300 3.01 19.61 -1.69
CA LEU A 300 3.65 18.56 -2.47
C LEU A 300 2.65 17.43 -2.63
N VAL A 301 1.99 17.40 -3.77
CA VAL A 301 1.03 16.36 -4.14
C VAL A 301 1.80 15.15 -4.65
N THR A 302 1.67 14.06 -3.91
CA THR A 302 2.25 12.78 -4.26
C THR A 302 1.15 11.73 -4.29
N ALA A 303 1.33 10.72 -5.14
CA ALA A 303 0.69 9.44 -4.88
C ALA A 303 1.01 9.02 -3.45
N ALA A 304 0.10 8.39 -2.71
CA ALA A 304 0.42 7.68 -1.48
C ALA A 304 1.82 7.08 -1.63
N ALA A 305 2.79 7.58 -0.86
CA ALA A 305 4.16 7.11 -0.96
C ALA A 305 4.09 5.67 -0.48
N ILE A 306 3.99 4.72 -1.41
CA ILE A 306 4.11 3.32 -1.08
C ILE A 306 5.61 3.15 -0.86
N GLY A 307 6.07 3.60 0.32
CA GLY A 307 7.36 3.22 0.83
C GLY A 307 7.25 1.77 1.28
N ILE A 308 8.25 0.96 0.94
CA ILE A 308 8.52 -0.27 1.67
C ILE A 308 9.07 0.18 3.03
N ASP A 309 8.22 0.16 4.05
CA ASP A 309 8.59 0.58 5.41
C ASP A 309 9.27 -0.56 6.17
N GLU A 310 8.85 -1.79 5.91
CA GLU A 310 9.30 -2.99 6.62
C GLU A 310 9.16 -4.21 5.69
N VAL A 311 10.06 -5.18 5.85
CA VAL A 311 9.96 -6.49 5.22
C VAL A 311 9.97 -7.53 6.34
N ARG A 312 8.89 -8.28 6.47
CA ARG A 312 8.75 -9.37 7.43
C ARG A 312 9.11 -10.69 6.80
N MET A 313 9.78 -11.55 7.55
CA MET A 313 10.22 -12.86 7.09
C MET A 313 9.74 -13.94 8.06
N ARG A 314 8.83 -14.81 7.62
CA ARG A 314 8.29 -15.93 8.42
C ARG A 314 7.64 -15.48 9.75
N GLU A 315 7.13 -14.26 9.78
CA GLU A 315 6.42 -13.70 10.92
C GLU A 315 4.92 -13.68 10.65
N SER A 316 4.12 -13.65 11.71
CA SER A 316 2.68 -13.48 11.55
C SER A 316 2.32 -12.06 11.12
N ILE A 317 1.23 -11.98 10.37
CA ILE A 317 0.73 -10.73 9.80
C ILE A 317 -0.48 -10.28 10.62
N PRO A 318 -0.46 -9.07 11.23
CA PRO A 318 -1.60 -8.56 11.97
C PRO A 318 -2.78 -8.27 11.03
N LEU A 319 -4.00 -8.53 11.50
CA LEU A 319 -5.22 -8.13 10.78
C LEU A 319 -5.40 -6.61 10.80
N HIS A 320 -5.97 -6.08 9.73
CA HIS A 320 -6.33 -4.67 9.63
C HIS A 320 -7.25 -4.24 10.77
N GLY A 321 -7.02 -3.05 11.33
CA GLY A 321 -7.87 -2.51 12.41
C GLY A 321 -9.35 -2.42 12.02
N GLY A 322 -9.65 -2.14 10.75
CA GLY A 322 -11.03 -2.14 10.23
C GLY A 322 -11.68 -3.54 10.24
N ILE A 323 -10.93 -4.60 9.94
CA ILE A 323 -11.41 -5.98 10.00
C ILE A 323 -11.59 -6.40 11.46
N VAL A 324 -10.62 -6.11 12.32
CA VAL A 324 -10.71 -6.36 13.77
C VAL A 324 -11.95 -5.69 14.35
N LYS A 325 -12.21 -4.43 13.99
CA LYS A 325 -13.42 -3.72 14.40
C LYS A 325 -14.68 -4.42 13.88
N ALA A 326 -14.74 -4.77 12.60
CA ALA A 326 -15.89 -5.44 12.02
C ALA A 326 -16.15 -6.84 12.62
N LEU A 327 -15.12 -7.61 12.98
CA LEU A 327 -15.24 -8.90 13.68
C LEU A 327 -15.78 -8.72 15.10
N ARG A 328 -15.31 -7.67 15.80
CA ARG A 328 -15.81 -7.30 17.13
C ARG A 328 -17.26 -6.86 17.11
N ASP A 329 -17.64 -6.11 16.08
CA ASP A 329 -18.99 -5.57 15.88
C ASP A 329 -19.95 -6.59 15.24
N ALA A 330 -19.47 -7.78 14.84
CA ALA A 330 -20.30 -8.82 14.26
C ALA A 330 -21.35 -9.33 15.26
N LYS A 331 -22.57 -9.60 14.73
CA LYS A 331 -23.75 -10.05 15.51
C LYS A 331 -23.46 -11.27 16.38
N HIS A 332 -22.61 -12.17 15.90
CA HIS A 332 -22.13 -13.35 16.62
C HIS A 332 -20.64 -13.57 16.37
N GLU A 333 -20.03 -14.40 17.22
CA GLU A 333 -18.62 -14.76 17.11
C GLU A 333 -18.41 -15.79 15.99
N LEU A 334 -17.69 -15.39 14.93
CA LEU A 334 -17.45 -16.22 13.75
C LEU A 334 -16.52 -17.40 14.02
N PHE A 335 -15.56 -17.23 14.92
CA PHE A 335 -14.63 -18.27 15.37
C PHE A 335 -14.14 -17.89 16.77
N ARG A 336 -13.70 -18.87 17.55
CA ARG A 336 -13.21 -18.63 18.91
C ARG A 336 -12.07 -17.60 18.91
N GLY A 337 -12.24 -16.50 19.63
CA GLY A 337 -11.25 -15.41 19.70
C GLY A 337 -11.50 -14.27 18.70
N ALA A 338 -12.56 -14.34 17.87
CA ALA A 338 -12.85 -13.33 16.85
C ALA A 338 -13.11 -11.92 17.42
N ARG A 339 -13.34 -11.78 18.73
CA ARG A 339 -13.56 -10.49 19.40
C ARG A 339 -12.31 -9.90 20.08
N GLU A 340 -11.17 -10.57 20.00
CA GLU A 340 -9.93 -10.08 20.59
C GLU A 340 -9.39 -8.82 19.88
N ARG A 341 -8.67 -7.97 20.63
CA ARG A 341 -8.14 -6.70 20.11
C ARG A 341 -6.91 -6.89 19.21
N LYS A 342 -6.14 -7.95 19.44
CA LYS A 342 -4.96 -8.30 18.64
C LYS A 342 -5.29 -9.58 17.91
N GLN A 343 -5.27 -9.52 16.59
CA GLN A 343 -5.48 -10.69 15.75
C GLN A 343 -4.47 -10.68 14.61
N SER A 344 -4.12 -11.87 14.16
CA SER A 344 -3.30 -12.12 13.00
C SER A 344 -4.10 -12.89 11.95
N ILE A 345 -3.50 -13.03 10.77
CA ILE A 345 -4.06 -13.78 9.67
C ILE A 345 -3.94 -15.29 9.96
N HIS A 346 -5.03 -16.03 9.82
CA HIS A 346 -5.07 -17.49 9.95
C HIS A 346 -5.59 -18.18 8.68
N LEU A 347 -5.19 -19.43 8.48
CA LEU A 347 -5.66 -20.34 7.46
C LEU A 347 -6.94 -21.02 7.95
N PHE A 348 -8.09 -20.55 7.48
CA PHE A 348 -9.36 -21.20 7.76
C PHE A 348 -9.68 -22.22 6.69
N LYS A 349 -10.26 -23.35 7.10
CA LYS A 349 -10.89 -24.26 6.13
C LYS A 349 -12.06 -23.52 5.48
N PRO A 350 -12.13 -23.47 4.14
CA PRO A 350 -13.23 -22.80 3.47
C PRO A 350 -14.54 -23.51 3.76
N ILE A 351 -15.63 -22.75 3.73
CA ILE A 351 -16.99 -23.27 3.71
C ILE A 351 -17.53 -23.16 2.28
N THR A 352 -18.39 -24.09 1.91
CA THR A 352 -19.09 -24.07 0.62
C THR A 352 -20.46 -23.44 0.81
N LEU A 353 -20.66 -22.26 0.22
CA LEU A 353 -21.92 -21.54 0.17
C LEU A 353 -22.66 -21.84 -1.14
N LYS A 354 -23.99 -21.85 -1.10
CA LYS A 354 -24.83 -21.96 -2.29
C LYS A 354 -25.10 -20.57 -2.87
N LEU A 355 -25.04 -20.45 -4.19
CA LEU A 355 -25.32 -19.20 -4.91
C LEU A 355 -26.78 -19.08 -5.38
N ASP A 356 -27.56 -20.16 -5.28
CA ASP A 356 -28.97 -20.21 -5.68
C ASP A 356 -29.86 -20.58 -4.47
N VAL A 357 -30.88 -19.75 -4.23
CA VAL A 357 -31.85 -19.88 -3.12
C VAL A 357 -32.89 -20.96 -3.43
N ALA A 358 -33.22 -21.20 -4.71
CA ALA A 358 -34.29 -22.11 -5.12
C ALA A 358 -33.99 -23.57 -4.77
N THR A 359 -32.72 -23.98 -4.80
CA THR A 359 -32.27 -25.34 -4.46
C THR A 359 -31.97 -25.55 -2.97
N ALA A 360 -31.83 -24.48 -2.18
CA ALA A 360 -31.76 -24.60 -0.71
C ALA A 360 -33.10 -25.06 -0.12
N ALA A 361 -34.21 -24.52 -0.63
CA ALA A 361 -35.58 -24.91 -0.27
C ALA A 361 -35.91 -26.37 -0.64
N LEU A 362 -35.28 -26.92 -1.67
CA LEU A 362 -35.51 -28.29 -2.15
C LEU A 362 -34.69 -29.37 -1.41
N SER A 363 -33.72 -28.98 -0.57
CA SER A 363 -32.85 -29.92 0.15
C SER A 363 -33.47 -30.58 1.40
N GLY A 364 -34.80 -30.51 1.55
CA GLY A 364 -35.55 -31.32 2.51
C GLY A 364 -35.36 -30.97 3.99
N ARG A 365 -34.60 -29.92 4.32
CA ARG A 365 -34.75 -29.24 5.61
C ARG A 365 -36.01 -28.39 5.50
N GLY A 366 -37.11 -28.93 6.02
CA GLY A 366 -38.45 -28.36 5.87
C GLY A 366 -38.49 -26.85 6.11
N ALA A 367 -39.28 -26.19 5.26
CA ALA A 367 -39.72 -24.83 5.48
C ALA A 367 -40.52 -24.77 6.79
N ALA A 368 -39.83 -24.55 7.90
CA ALA A 368 -40.45 -24.12 9.15
C ALA A 368 -40.57 -22.60 9.08
N GLU A 369 -41.77 -22.11 9.38
CA GLU A 369 -42.09 -20.70 9.53
C GLU A 369 -41.08 -19.99 10.44
N GLY A 370 -40.33 -19.04 9.87
CA GLY A 370 -39.27 -18.29 10.53
C GLY A 370 -38.03 -18.20 9.63
N SER A 371 -37.84 -17.05 8.98
CA SER A 371 -36.71 -16.72 8.09
C SER A 371 -35.36 -16.61 8.83
N GLY A 372 -34.94 -17.67 9.49
CA GLY A 372 -33.65 -17.75 10.18
C GLY A 372 -32.52 -18.05 9.20
N THR A 373 -31.87 -17.02 8.68
CA THR A 373 -30.56 -17.16 8.01
C THR A 373 -29.56 -17.73 9.01
N HIS A 374 -29.00 -18.91 8.74
CA HIS A 374 -28.06 -19.55 9.66
C HIS A 374 -26.76 -18.72 9.76
N ASN A 375 -26.36 -18.49 10.99
CA ASN A 375 -25.10 -17.84 11.32
C ASN A 375 -23.93 -18.77 10.94
N LEU A 376 -22.94 -18.21 10.25
CA LEU A 376 -21.73 -18.94 9.89
C LEU A 376 -20.78 -19.04 11.07
N HIS A 377 -20.11 -20.18 11.19
CA HIS A 377 -19.03 -20.42 12.13
C HIS A 377 -17.87 -21.11 11.42
N PHE A 378 -16.66 -20.59 11.64
CA PHE A 378 -15.42 -21.10 11.09
C PHE A 378 -14.61 -21.75 12.20
N LYS A 379 -13.97 -22.87 11.88
CA LYS A 379 -12.95 -23.45 12.76
C LYS A 379 -11.67 -22.63 12.59
N LEU A 380 -11.17 -22.04 13.67
CA LEU A 380 -9.86 -21.39 13.69
C LEU A 380 -8.80 -22.40 13.24
N GLY A 381 -8.05 -22.06 12.21
CA GLY A 381 -6.92 -22.86 11.75
C GLY A 381 -5.59 -22.20 12.05
N ASP A 382 -4.56 -22.62 11.31
CA ASP A 382 -3.17 -22.30 11.64
C ASP A 382 -2.84 -20.84 11.31
N GLU A 383 -2.01 -20.21 12.13
CA GLU A 383 -1.52 -18.86 11.85
C GLU A 383 -0.66 -18.86 10.58
N ILE A 384 -0.85 -17.86 9.71
CA ILE A 384 -0.10 -17.79 8.44
C ILE A 384 1.21 -17.04 8.66
N HIS A 385 2.31 -17.70 8.33
CA HIS A 385 3.67 -17.16 8.34
C HIS A 385 4.22 -17.13 6.91
N PRO A 386 3.91 -16.09 6.11
CA PRO A 386 4.43 -16.01 4.76
C PRO A 386 5.96 -15.95 4.78
N GLU A 387 6.61 -16.50 3.75
CA GLU A 387 8.07 -16.39 3.65
C GLU A 387 8.52 -14.93 3.64
N TYR A 388 7.75 -14.09 2.95
CA TYR A 388 7.97 -12.65 2.87
C TYR A 388 6.64 -11.89 2.87
N ALA A 389 6.57 -10.81 3.63
CA ALA A 389 5.51 -9.80 3.54
C ALA A 389 6.12 -8.40 3.59
N ILE A 390 5.68 -7.53 2.70
CA ILE A 390 6.18 -6.17 2.54
C ILE A 390 5.16 -5.23 3.19
N ARG A 391 5.56 -4.39 4.13
CA ARG A 391 4.66 -3.41 4.76
C ARG A 391 4.82 -2.05 4.09
N SER A 392 3.69 -1.42 3.80
CA SER A 392 3.58 0.01 3.56
C SER A 392 2.78 0.64 4.70
N GLY A 393 3.25 1.75 5.25
CA GLY A 393 2.62 2.42 6.38
C GLY A 393 1.20 2.88 6.10
N GLU A 394 0.91 3.31 4.87
CA GLU A 394 -0.44 3.72 4.46
C GLU A 394 -1.30 2.56 3.95
N ASN A 395 -0.68 1.54 3.36
CA ASN A 395 -1.41 0.53 2.60
C ASN A 395 -1.44 -0.89 3.20
N GLY A 396 -0.83 -1.07 4.38
CA GLY A 396 -0.80 -2.36 5.09
C GLY A 396 0.27 -3.31 4.57
N PHE A 397 0.03 -4.61 4.70
CA PHE A 397 0.96 -5.66 4.25
C PHE A 397 0.66 -6.10 2.82
N PHE A 398 1.72 -6.46 2.08
CA PHE A 398 1.76 -6.83 0.67
C PHE A 398 2.47 -8.17 0.49
N SER A 399 1.97 -8.99 -0.43
CA SER A 399 2.76 -10.08 -1.01
C SER A 399 3.82 -9.48 -1.95
N VAL A 400 4.86 -10.25 -2.26
CA VAL A 400 5.87 -9.82 -3.25
C VAL A 400 5.22 -9.57 -4.62
N ALA A 401 4.25 -10.40 -5.02
CA ALA A 401 3.54 -10.26 -6.29
C ALA A 401 2.64 -9.02 -6.33
N ASN A 402 1.93 -8.69 -5.23
CA ASN A 402 1.17 -7.43 -5.14
C ASN A 402 2.11 -6.23 -5.26
N ALA A 403 3.23 -6.23 -4.53
CA ALA A 403 4.21 -5.16 -4.62
C ALA A 403 4.77 -5.04 -6.05
N ASP A 404 5.17 -6.14 -6.69
CA ASP A 404 5.69 -6.09 -8.06
C ASP A 404 4.66 -5.53 -9.06
N ALA A 405 3.42 -6.01 -9.03
CA ALA A 405 2.35 -5.48 -9.88
C ALA A 405 2.12 -3.98 -9.63
N LEU A 406 1.99 -3.61 -8.36
CA LEU A 406 1.67 -2.25 -7.97
C LEU A 406 2.76 -1.27 -8.41
N TYR A 407 4.04 -1.57 -8.16
CA TYR A 407 5.13 -0.67 -8.51
C TYR A 407 5.43 -0.62 -10.02
N ARG A 408 5.01 -1.63 -10.80
CA ARG A 408 5.09 -1.59 -12.28
C ARG A 408 4.05 -0.67 -12.90
N VAL A 409 2.85 -0.68 -12.33
CA VAL A 409 1.71 0.05 -12.87
C VAL A 409 1.62 1.45 -12.26
N MET A 410 2.11 1.61 -11.03
CA MET A 410 2.24 2.88 -10.34
C MET A 410 3.68 3.38 -10.42
N LYS A 411 3.93 4.45 -11.18
CA LYS A 411 5.12 5.28 -10.95
C LYS A 411 5.02 5.86 -9.53
N VAL A 412 5.75 5.27 -8.58
CA VAL A 412 5.76 5.66 -7.17
C VAL A 412 7.06 6.38 -6.89
N ALA A 413 6.95 7.61 -6.41
CA ALA A 413 8.10 8.36 -5.93
C ALA A 413 8.63 7.70 -4.66
N SER A 414 9.93 7.45 -4.61
CA SER A 414 10.57 7.01 -3.38
C SER A 414 10.45 8.10 -2.31
N VAL A 415 10.37 7.70 -1.04
CA VAL A 415 10.37 8.64 0.09
C VAL A 415 11.59 9.57 0.07
N SER A 416 12.72 9.11 -0.49
CA SER A 416 13.94 9.89 -0.68
C SER A 416 13.80 10.99 -1.74
N GLU A 417 13.09 10.74 -2.84
CA GLU A 417 12.82 11.74 -3.88
C GLU A 417 11.92 12.85 -3.35
N LEU A 418 10.82 12.46 -2.69
CA LEU A 418 9.92 13.40 -2.02
C LEU A 418 10.66 14.19 -0.93
N GLY A 419 11.46 13.50 -0.12
CA GLY A 419 12.31 14.12 0.89
C GLY A 419 13.31 15.13 0.30
N HIS A 420 13.86 14.85 -0.88
CA HIS A 420 14.76 15.77 -1.58
C HIS A 420 14.07 17.04 -2.07
N VAL A 421 12.87 16.92 -2.64
CA VAL A 421 12.07 18.09 -3.04
C VAL A 421 11.79 18.98 -1.82
N LEU A 422 11.25 18.37 -0.76
CA LEU A 422 10.90 19.04 0.48
C LEU A 422 12.12 19.71 1.14
N ALA A 423 13.23 18.99 1.30
CA ALA A 423 14.44 19.52 1.92
C ALA A 423 15.06 20.66 1.11
N SER A 424 15.08 20.51 -0.22
CA SER A 424 15.69 21.51 -1.10
C SER A 424 14.90 22.81 -1.13
N VAL A 425 13.56 22.76 -1.19
CA VAL A 425 12.73 23.97 -1.11
C VAL A 425 12.73 24.56 0.30
N GLY A 426 12.72 23.72 1.32
CA GLY A 426 12.82 24.17 2.72
C GLY A 426 14.09 25.01 2.95
N LEU A 427 15.24 24.51 2.50
CA LEU A 427 16.53 25.18 2.65
C LEU A 427 16.70 26.37 1.68
N LEU A 428 16.67 26.08 0.38
CA LEU A 428 17.11 26.99 -0.69
C LEU A 428 15.98 27.84 -1.27
N GLY A 429 14.72 27.56 -0.91
CA GLY A 429 13.54 28.08 -1.60
C GLY A 429 13.28 27.36 -2.92
N ASP A 430 12.15 27.67 -3.57
CA ASP A 430 11.85 27.08 -4.88
C ASP A 430 12.76 27.68 -5.98
N ASP A 431 12.99 26.96 -7.08
CA ASP A 431 13.77 27.50 -8.20
C ASP A 431 12.96 28.56 -8.95
N PRO A 432 13.42 29.82 -9.04
CA PRO A 432 12.64 30.88 -9.68
C PRO A 432 12.49 30.70 -11.20
N ASN A 433 13.31 29.87 -11.83
CA ASN A 433 13.26 29.64 -13.28
C ASN A 433 12.52 28.37 -13.65
N VAL A 434 12.53 27.37 -12.75
CA VAL A 434 11.88 26.07 -12.95
C VAL A 434 11.26 25.62 -11.62
N PRO A 435 10.25 26.33 -11.11
CA PRO A 435 9.69 26.04 -9.80
C PRO A 435 9.06 24.66 -9.77
N TRP A 436 9.23 23.95 -8.65
CA TRP A 436 8.49 22.73 -8.38
C TRP A 436 7.05 23.03 -7.96
N PHE A 437 6.82 24.11 -7.22
CA PHE A 437 5.53 24.50 -6.65
C PHE A 437 4.94 25.69 -7.40
N LYS A 438 4.51 25.44 -8.65
CA LYS A 438 3.76 26.45 -9.40
C LYS A 438 2.40 26.66 -8.72
N ASP A 439 2.05 27.92 -8.45
CA ASP A 439 0.84 28.29 -7.72
C ASP A 439 0.72 27.60 -6.35
N SER A 440 1.88 27.35 -5.71
CA SER A 440 2.04 26.61 -4.44
C SER A 440 1.72 25.11 -4.52
N ILE A 441 1.61 24.52 -5.71
CA ILE A 441 1.28 23.10 -5.90
C ILE A 441 2.39 22.40 -6.70
N CYS A 442 2.85 21.25 -6.19
CA CYS A 442 3.80 20.38 -6.88
C CYS A 442 3.19 18.99 -7.07
N TYR A 443 2.79 18.65 -8.30
CA TYR A 443 2.48 17.26 -8.67
C TYR A 443 3.78 16.54 -9.04
N TYR A 444 4.27 15.69 -8.14
CA TYR A 444 5.56 15.02 -8.35
C TYR A 444 5.38 13.75 -9.19
N THR A 445 5.95 13.76 -10.40
CA THR A 445 5.76 12.70 -11.43
C THR A 445 7.07 12.02 -11.87
N GLU A 446 8.24 12.47 -11.39
CA GLU A 446 9.55 11.91 -11.75
C GLU A 446 9.91 10.71 -10.84
N THR A 447 10.35 9.56 -11.38
CA THR A 447 10.71 8.39 -10.53
C THR A 447 11.98 7.67 -11.01
N VAL A 448 13.16 8.19 -10.67
CA VAL A 448 14.44 7.53 -10.98
C VAL A 448 14.72 6.36 -10.01
N ASN A 449 14.10 6.35 -8.82
CA ASN A 449 14.30 5.29 -7.81
C ASN A 449 13.33 4.09 -7.91
N SER A 450 12.34 4.09 -8.82
CA SER A 450 11.51 2.89 -9.09
C SER A 450 12.37 1.67 -9.42
N LYS A 451 13.52 1.89 -10.08
CA LYS A 451 14.52 0.84 -10.35
C LYS A 451 15.02 0.13 -9.10
N GLN A 452 15.28 0.85 -8.01
CA GLN A 452 15.81 0.23 -6.78
C GLN A 452 14.78 -0.68 -6.12
N VAL A 453 13.49 -0.35 -6.24
CA VAL A 453 12.41 -1.23 -5.77
C VAL A 453 12.38 -2.50 -6.62
N PHE A 454 12.53 -2.40 -7.94
CA PHE A 454 12.64 -3.59 -8.78
C PHE A 454 13.89 -4.42 -8.46
N ASP A 455 15.06 -3.79 -8.30
CA ASP A 455 16.30 -4.49 -7.90
C ASP A 455 16.13 -5.24 -6.57
N PHE A 456 15.35 -4.69 -5.64
CA PHE A 456 14.96 -5.37 -4.40
C PHE A 456 14.00 -6.54 -4.66
N LEU A 457 12.89 -6.32 -5.37
CA LEU A 457 11.89 -7.36 -5.63
C LEU A 457 12.43 -8.53 -6.47
N TYR A 458 13.46 -8.29 -7.27
CA TYR A 458 14.15 -9.28 -8.09
C TYR A 458 15.32 -9.99 -7.41
N GLN A 459 15.54 -9.77 -6.11
CA GLN A 459 16.47 -10.62 -5.36
C GLN A 459 16.03 -12.10 -5.47
N PRO A 460 16.94 -13.07 -5.68
CA PRO A 460 16.58 -14.45 -6.00
C PRO A 460 15.59 -15.09 -5.03
N VAL A 461 15.70 -14.76 -3.74
CA VAL A 461 14.84 -15.30 -2.68
C VAL A 461 13.40 -14.78 -2.76
N LEU A 462 13.20 -13.48 -3.01
CA LEU A 462 11.86 -12.89 -3.17
C LEU A 462 11.23 -13.33 -4.47
N LEU A 463 12.05 -13.45 -5.51
CA LEU A 463 11.61 -13.96 -6.79
C LEU A 463 11.14 -15.42 -6.70
N ASN A 464 11.87 -16.27 -6.00
CA ASN A 464 11.47 -17.67 -5.81
C ASN A 464 10.10 -17.79 -5.13
N ALA A 465 9.79 -16.90 -4.19
CA ALA A 465 8.46 -16.83 -3.58
C ALA A 465 7.38 -16.51 -4.63
N GLN A 466 7.61 -15.58 -5.56
CA GLN A 466 6.66 -15.25 -6.63
C GLN A 466 6.41 -16.42 -7.60
N LEU A 467 7.42 -17.27 -7.81
CA LEU A 467 7.33 -18.44 -8.70
C LEU A 467 6.81 -19.69 -8.00
N SER A 468 6.66 -19.68 -6.67
CA SER A 468 6.33 -20.87 -5.88
C SER A 468 4.88 -21.30 -6.10
N GLY A 469 3.94 -20.36 -6.09
CA GLY A 469 2.49 -20.62 -6.03
C GLY A 469 2.00 -21.16 -4.67
N ILE A 470 2.92 -21.45 -3.75
CA ILE A 470 2.64 -22.01 -2.41
C ILE A 470 2.37 -20.90 -1.39
N ASP A 471 3.02 -19.74 -1.58
CA ASP A 471 2.87 -18.59 -0.71
C ASP A 471 1.67 -17.72 -1.15
N PRO A 472 1.11 -16.87 -0.25
CA PRO A 472 0.06 -15.91 -0.61
C PRO A 472 0.48 -15.01 -1.77
N MET A 473 -0.15 -15.16 -2.95
CA MET A 473 0.11 -14.28 -4.10
C MET A 473 -0.63 -12.96 -3.99
N ALA A 474 -1.71 -12.89 -3.21
CA ALA A 474 -2.29 -11.64 -2.77
C ALA A 474 -2.35 -11.59 -1.24
N LEU A 475 -1.93 -10.45 -0.71
CA LEU A 475 -1.96 -10.09 0.70
C LEU A 475 -2.08 -8.56 0.67
N GLN A 476 -3.26 -7.97 0.82
CA GLN A 476 -3.43 -6.50 0.93
C GLN A 476 -4.86 -6.13 1.33
N ASP A 477 -5.03 -5.09 2.14
CA ASP A 477 -6.34 -4.51 2.49
C ASP A 477 -6.88 -3.44 1.52
N LEU A 478 -6.02 -2.92 0.63
CA LEU A 478 -6.28 -1.69 -0.13
C LEU A 478 -6.16 -1.83 -1.66
N GLY A 479 -6.11 -3.06 -2.17
CA GLY A 479 -6.12 -3.35 -3.62
C GLY A 479 -7.52 -3.67 -4.15
N SER A 480 -7.71 -3.58 -5.46
CA SER A 480 -8.95 -4.03 -6.11
C SER A 480 -9.18 -5.53 -5.86
N ALA A 481 -10.39 -5.94 -5.47
CA ALA A 481 -10.74 -7.36 -5.40
C ALA A 481 -10.41 -8.11 -6.69
N LYS A 482 -10.58 -7.44 -7.83
CA LYS A 482 -10.28 -8.01 -9.13
C LYS A 482 -8.81 -8.38 -9.25
N HIS A 483 -7.93 -7.44 -8.89
CA HIS A 483 -6.49 -7.64 -8.85
C HIS A 483 -6.09 -8.82 -7.95
N GLN A 484 -6.67 -8.89 -6.75
CA GLN A 484 -6.40 -9.98 -5.81
C GLN A 484 -6.86 -11.34 -6.37
N ALA A 485 -8.06 -11.39 -6.94
CA ALA A 485 -8.60 -12.61 -7.54
C ALA A 485 -7.78 -13.11 -8.73
N GLU A 486 -7.26 -12.21 -9.57
CA GLU A 486 -6.40 -12.56 -10.70
C GLU A 486 -5.07 -13.14 -10.23
N LEU A 487 -4.41 -12.50 -9.25
CA LEU A 487 -3.16 -13.02 -8.67
C LEU A 487 -3.34 -14.39 -8.01
N HIS A 488 -4.46 -14.59 -7.34
CA HIS A 488 -4.80 -15.88 -6.77
C HIS A 488 -5.19 -16.92 -7.84
N THR A 489 -5.82 -16.52 -8.95
CA THR A 489 -6.05 -17.43 -10.09
C THR A 489 -4.71 -17.90 -10.65
N LEU A 490 -3.76 -16.99 -10.84
CA LEU A 490 -2.39 -17.31 -11.28
C LEU A 490 -1.69 -18.23 -10.28
N ALA A 491 -1.88 -18.04 -8.97
CA ALA A 491 -1.37 -18.94 -7.94
C ALA A 491 -1.91 -20.37 -8.11
N LEU A 492 -3.22 -20.55 -8.33
CA LEU A 492 -3.83 -21.86 -8.56
C LEU A 492 -3.28 -22.53 -9.83
N LEU A 493 -3.05 -21.77 -10.90
CA LEU A 493 -2.45 -22.29 -12.14
C LEU A 493 -1.00 -22.74 -11.93
N ILE A 494 -0.20 -21.96 -11.19
CA ILE A 494 1.19 -22.32 -10.84
C ILE A 494 1.22 -23.57 -9.97
N THR A 495 0.38 -23.63 -8.94
CA THR A 495 0.29 -24.76 -8.01
C THR A 495 -0.14 -26.04 -8.74
N LEU A 496 -1.14 -25.97 -9.63
CA LEU A 496 -1.52 -27.10 -10.46
C LEU A 496 -0.38 -27.55 -11.38
N HIS A 497 0.34 -26.61 -11.99
CA HIS A 497 1.47 -26.94 -12.87
C HIS A 497 2.60 -27.64 -12.11
N ARG A 498 2.93 -27.14 -10.91
CA ARG A 498 3.93 -27.78 -10.05
C ARG A 498 3.51 -29.19 -9.65
N LEU A 499 2.25 -29.39 -9.29
CA LEU A 499 1.74 -30.73 -8.99
C LEU A 499 1.85 -31.67 -10.21
N ARG A 500 1.43 -31.23 -11.39
CA ARG A 500 1.51 -32.03 -12.63
C ARG A 500 2.95 -32.41 -12.96
N THR A 501 3.88 -31.46 -12.81
CA THR A 501 5.30 -31.63 -13.17
C THR A 501 6.18 -32.18 -12.05
N LEU A 502 5.64 -32.41 -10.85
CA LEU A 502 6.38 -32.96 -9.72
C LEU A 502 7.02 -34.31 -10.10
N ASP A 503 8.32 -34.42 -9.92
CA ASP A 503 9.04 -35.67 -10.06
C ASP A 503 8.94 -36.48 -8.77
N ILE A 504 7.95 -37.37 -8.71
CA ILE A 504 7.76 -38.28 -7.58
C ILE A 504 8.87 -39.34 -7.52
N ASP A 505 9.57 -39.58 -8.63
CA ASP A 505 10.64 -40.57 -8.66
C ASP A 505 11.87 -40.11 -7.88
N ALA A 506 11.98 -38.80 -7.62
CA ALA A 506 12.98 -38.23 -6.73
C ALA A 506 12.69 -38.48 -5.23
N LEU A 507 11.50 -38.96 -4.84
CA LEU A 507 11.24 -39.36 -3.45
C LEU A 507 11.97 -40.66 -3.13
N GLU A 508 12.86 -40.61 -2.13
CA GLU A 508 13.54 -41.77 -1.59
C GLU A 508 12.54 -42.79 -1.01
N GLU A 509 12.91 -44.08 -1.04
CA GLU A 509 12.10 -45.16 -0.45
C GLU A 509 11.91 -44.99 1.07
N ASN A 510 12.93 -44.44 1.74
CA ASN A 510 12.93 -44.14 3.17
C ASN A 510 13.46 -42.71 3.40
N PRO A 511 12.61 -41.68 3.23
CA PRO A 511 13.02 -40.30 3.39
C PRO A 511 13.57 -40.03 4.80
N HIS A 512 14.60 -39.19 4.89
CA HIS A 512 15.20 -38.81 6.17
C HIS A 512 14.18 -38.08 7.08
N ALA A 513 14.35 -38.19 8.40
CA ALA A 513 13.47 -37.53 9.38
C ALA A 513 13.42 -35.99 9.27
N SER A 514 14.38 -35.39 8.57
CA SER A 514 14.43 -33.94 8.27
C SER A 514 13.81 -33.57 6.92
N PHE A 515 13.04 -34.47 6.31
CA PHE A 515 12.38 -34.22 5.03
C PHE A 515 11.46 -32.99 5.09
N ASP A 516 11.69 -32.04 4.19
CA ASP A 516 10.86 -30.86 4.03
C ASP A 516 9.99 -31.01 2.77
N PRO A 517 8.68 -31.28 2.90
CA PRO A 517 7.80 -31.48 1.76
C PRO A 517 7.64 -30.23 0.88
N LYS A 518 7.73 -29.03 1.46
CA LYS A 518 7.65 -27.76 0.70
C LYS A 518 8.89 -27.61 -0.15
N ARG A 519 10.07 -27.81 0.44
CA ARG A 519 11.34 -27.74 -0.28
C ARG A 519 11.42 -28.80 -1.37
N PHE A 520 11.02 -30.03 -1.07
CA PHE A 520 10.99 -31.12 -2.04
C PHE A 520 10.12 -30.78 -3.25
N LEU A 521 8.89 -30.27 -3.02
CA LEU A 521 7.99 -29.85 -4.10
C LEU A 521 8.65 -28.78 -4.98
N LEU A 522 9.29 -27.77 -4.39
CA LEU A 522 9.90 -26.67 -5.15
C LEU A 522 11.11 -27.10 -5.97
N ASP A 523 11.95 -27.97 -5.41
CA ASP A 523 13.19 -28.45 -6.05
C ASP A 523 12.92 -29.53 -7.11
N ASN A 524 11.84 -30.30 -6.97
CA ASN A 524 11.51 -31.41 -7.85
C ASN A 524 10.25 -31.16 -8.71
N SER A 525 9.84 -29.90 -8.87
CA SER A 525 8.80 -29.52 -9.84
C SER A 525 9.26 -28.32 -10.65
N ARG A 526 8.65 -28.12 -11.82
CA ARG A 526 9.00 -26.98 -12.68
C ARG A 526 8.11 -25.78 -12.37
N ALA A 527 8.70 -24.58 -12.46
CA ALA A 527 7.93 -23.34 -12.50
C ALA A 527 7.18 -23.22 -13.84
N LEU A 528 5.99 -22.60 -13.81
CA LEU A 528 5.16 -22.41 -14.99
C LEU A 528 5.80 -21.43 -15.98
N THR A 529 5.88 -21.82 -17.26
CA THR A 529 6.32 -20.94 -18.35
C THR A 529 5.18 -20.63 -19.32
N PHE A 530 5.30 -19.53 -20.07
CA PHE A 530 4.32 -19.21 -21.12
C PHE A 530 4.22 -20.30 -22.19
N ARG A 531 5.29 -21.08 -22.42
CA ARG A 531 5.30 -22.18 -23.41
C ARG A 531 4.46 -23.36 -22.93
N ASP A 532 4.41 -23.59 -21.62
CA ASP A 532 3.55 -24.63 -21.04
C ASP A 532 2.06 -24.28 -21.22
N VAL A 533 1.70 -23.00 -21.10
CA VAL A 533 0.32 -22.50 -21.24
C VAL A 533 -0.22 -22.67 -22.67
N GLU A 534 0.63 -22.63 -23.69
CA GLU A 534 0.24 -22.86 -25.09
C GLU A 534 -0.33 -24.27 -25.29
N LEU A 535 0.12 -25.26 -24.50
CA LEU A 535 -0.27 -26.66 -24.62
C LEU A 535 -1.52 -27.03 -23.81
N TRP A 536 -2.05 -26.13 -23.00
CA TRP A 536 -3.16 -26.45 -22.10
C TRP A 536 -4.50 -26.51 -22.83
N ASP A 537 -5.27 -27.56 -22.60
CA ASP A 537 -6.66 -27.62 -23.01
C ASP A 537 -7.58 -27.01 -21.92
N VAL A 538 -8.57 -26.22 -22.32
CA VAL A 538 -9.44 -25.47 -21.39
C VAL A 538 -10.26 -26.43 -20.53
N ASP A 539 -10.86 -27.45 -21.14
CA ASP A 539 -11.75 -28.38 -20.45
C ASP A 539 -10.97 -29.28 -19.48
N THR A 540 -9.82 -29.79 -19.93
CA THR A 540 -8.90 -30.57 -19.08
C THR A 540 -8.38 -29.73 -17.92
N LEU A 541 -8.02 -28.47 -18.16
CA LEU A 541 -7.59 -27.55 -17.12
C LEU A 541 -8.71 -27.27 -16.12
N ALA A 542 -9.94 -27.02 -16.59
CA ALA A 542 -11.10 -26.78 -15.74
C ALA A 542 -11.37 -27.98 -14.82
N LYS A 543 -11.33 -29.20 -15.36
CA LYS A 543 -11.52 -30.44 -14.58
C LYS A 543 -10.44 -30.64 -13.51
N ASP A 544 -9.19 -30.40 -13.86
CA ASP A 544 -8.07 -30.57 -12.93
C ASP A 544 -8.09 -29.50 -11.84
N LEU A 545 -8.41 -28.26 -12.20
CA LEU A 545 -8.60 -27.18 -11.24
C LEU A 545 -9.79 -27.46 -10.33
N HIS A 546 -10.91 -27.94 -10.85
CA HIS A 546 -12.05 -28.36 -10.04
C HIS A 546 -11.62 -29.43 -9.03
N THR A 547 -10.86 -30.44 -9.45
CA THR A 547 -10.31 -31.46 -8.55
C THR A 547 -9.40 -30.85 -7.48
N LEU A 548 -8.52 -29.93 -7.87
CA LEU A 548 -7.59 -29.24 -6.97
C LEU A 548 -8.32 -28.41 -5.91
N VAL A 549 -9.30 -27.61 -6.30
CA VAL A 549 -10.02 -26.68 -5.39
C VAL A 549 -11.12 -27.36 -4.57
N THR A 550 -11.57 -28.54 -5.00
CA THR A 550 -12.60 -29.31 -4.28
C THR A 550 -12.04 -30.31 -3.28
N ALA A 551 -10.74 -30.60 -3.34
CA ALA A 551 -10.07 -31.47 -2.38
C ALA A 551 -10.12 -30.87 -0.96
N ASP A 552 -10.46 -31.72 0.00
CA ASP A 552 -10.46 -31.43 1.43
C ASP A 552 -9.41 -32.27 2.19
N LYS A 553 -8.81 -33.25 1.51
CA LYS A 553 -7.77 -34.15 2.02
C LYS A 553 -6.68 -34.40 0.97
N PRO A 554 -5.40 -34.59 1.37
CA PRO A 554 -4.31 -34.81 0.42
C PRO A 554 -4.53 -35.99 -0.53
N GLY A 555 -5.13 -37.08 -0.04
CA GLY A 555 -5.42 -38.27 -0.84
C GLY A 555 -6.37 -38.05 -2.01
N GLN A 556 -7.19 -36.98 -1.99
CA GLN A 556 -8.06 -36.65 -3.13
C GLN A 556 -7.27 -36.05 -4.31
N LEU A 557 -6.06 -35.53 -4.06
CA LEU A 557 -5.17 -35.01 -5.10
C LEU A 557 -4.41 -36.12 -5.83
N LEU A 558 -4.51 -37.38 -5.39
CA LEU A 558 -3.88 -38.53 -6.04
C LEU A 558 -4.40 -38.78 -7.46
N THR A 559 -5.59 -38.29 -7.78
CA THR A 559 -6.15 -38.33 -9.14
C THR A 559 -5.36 -37.45 -10.11
N LEU A 560 -4.78 -36.35 -9.62
CA LEU A 560 -3.90 -35.46 -10.38
C LEU A 560 -2.46 -35.95 -10.37
N LYS A 561 -2.03 -36.58 -9.26
CA LYS A 561 -0.69 -37.10 -9.13
C LYS A 561 -0.66 -38.43 -8.33
N PRO A 562 -0.74 -39.58 -9.03
CA PRO A 562 -0.80 -40.89 -8.37
C PRO A 562 0.47 -41.26 -7.61
N MET A 563 0.33 -42.12 -6.60
CA MET A 563 1.47 -42.76 -5.94
C MET A 563 2.16 -43.73 -6.89
N ARG A 564 3.48 -43.86 -6.72
CA ARG A 564 4.26 -44.91 -7.35
C ARG A 564 4.35 -46.10 -6.40
N ASP A 565 4.02 -47.29 -6.90
CA ASP A 565 4.09 -48.56 -6.17
C ASP A 565 3.43 -48.49 -4.77
N PRO A 566 2.15 -48.09 -4.69
CA PRO A 566 1.48 -47.79 -3.42
C PRO A 566 1.49 -48.99 -2.47
N GLY A 567 1.85 -48.74 -1.20
CA GLY A 567 1.92 -49.75 -0.14
C GLY A 567 3.22 -50.55 -0.11
N GLN A 568 4.13 -50.37 -1.07
CA GLN A 568 5.44 -51.04 -1.07
C GLN A 568 6.42 -50.38 -0.10
N PHE A 569 6.38 -49.05 0.04
CA PHE A 569 7.24 -48.27 0.92
C PHE A 569 6.41 -47.24 1.70
N GLY A 570 5.95 -47.61 2.90
CA GLY A 570 5.05 -46.77 3.70
C GLY A 570 5.59 -45.36 3.99
N ALA A 571 6.90 -45.23 4.27
CA ALA A 571 7.54 -43.94 4.51
C ALA A 571 7.53 -43.01 3.27
N ARG A 572 7.66 -43.59 2.07
CA ARG A 572 7.56 -42.84 0.81
C ARG A 572 6.13 -42.38 0.55
N ASP A 573 5.14 -43.25 0.81
CA ASP A 573 3.73 -42.91 0.68
C ASP A 573 3.33 -41.77 1.64
N GLU A 574 3.83 -41.81 2.88
CA GLU A 574 3.65 -40.76 3.87
C GLU A 574 4.30 -39.43 3.43
N ALA A 575 5.53 -39.47 2.92
CA ALA A 575 6.22 -38.29 2.39
C ALA A 575 5.48 -37.70 1.18
N HIS A 576 4.97 -38.55 0.29
CA HIS A 576 4.16 -38.10 -0.83
C HIS A 576 2.86 -37.42 -0.36
N LEU A 577 2.13 -38.02 0.58
CA LEU A 577 0.94 -37.38 1.17
C LEU A 577 1.27 -36.07 1.89
N ALA A 578 2.45 -35.95 2.50
CA ALA A 578 2.92 -34.70 3.09
C ALA A 578 3.17 -33.61 2.02
N VAL A 579 3.72 -33.97 0.86
CA VAL A 579 3.85 -33.05 -0.30
C VAL A 579 2.48 -32.62 -0.82
N LEU A 580 1.53 -33.55 -0.96
CA LEU A 580 0.15 -33.22 -1.36
C LEU A 580 -0.56 -32.36 -0.30
N LYS A 581 -0.21 -32.50 0.97
CA LYS A 581 -0.72 -31.61 2.03
C LYS A 581 -0.23 -30.17 1.84
N VAL A 582 1.03 -29.96 1.46
CA VAL A 582 1.54 -28.60 1.16
C VAL A 582 0.74 -27.95 0.03
N VAL A 583 0.44 -28.72 -1.02
CA VAL A 583 -0.41 -28.26 -2.13
C VAL A 583 -1.82 -27.91 -1.65
N LEU A 584 -2.42 -28.76 -0.84
CA LEU A 584 -3.76 -28.54 -0.28
C LEU A 584 -3.83 -27.27 0.58
N ASP A 585 -2.84 -27.06 1.46
CA ASP A 585 -2.79 -25.88 2.33
C ASP A 585 -2.61 -24.59 1.51
N ALA A 586 -1.83 -24.64 0.43
CA ALA A 586 -1.67 -23.50 -0.50
C ALA A 586 -3.00 -23.16 -1.20
N VAL A 587 -3.77 -24.16 -1.62
CA VAL A 587 -5.12 -23.96 -2.21
C VAL A 587 -6.07 -23.31 -1.19
N PHE A 588 -6.04 -23.73 0.07
CA PHE A 588 -6.88 -23.11 1.10
C PHE A 588 -6.50 -21.66 1.41
N THR A 589 -5.20 -21.33 1.33
CA THR A 589 -4.70 -19.97 1.54
C THR A 589 -5.35 -18.98 0.57
N VAL A 590 -5.60 -19.41 -0.68
CA VAL A 590 -6.36 -18.64 -1.68
C VAL A 590 -7.78 -18.31 -1.20
N THR A 591 -8.41 -19.22 -0.46
CA THR A 591 -9.78 -19.05 0.04
C THR A 591 -9.89 -18.42 1.44
N SER A 592 -8.82 -18.41 2.24
CA SER A 592 -8.85 -18.07 3.67
C SER A 592 -8.42 -16.65 4.03
N LEU A 593 -7.63 -15.99 3.18
CA LEU A 593 -7.16 -14.61 3.35
C LEU A 593 -8.24 -13.55 3.05
N GLY A 594 -9.40 -14.03 2.62
CA GLY A 594 -10.59 -13.24 2.39
C GLY A 594 -10.47 -12.15 1.35
N THR A 595 -9.98 -12.41 0.14
CA THR A 595 -10.76 -13.00 -1.00
C THR A 595 -9.80 -13.24 -2.15
N PRO A 596 -9.98 -14.30 -2.97
CA PRO A 596 -11.15 -14.70 -3.79
C PRO A 596 -12.10 -15.77 -3.26
N ILE A 597 -13.36 -15.63 -3.68
CA ILE A 597 -14.36 -16.68 -3.69
C ILE A 597 -14.12 -17.51 -4.94
N VAL A 598 -13.80 -18.79 -4.76
CA VAL A 598 -13.74 -19.73 -5.87
C VAL A 598 -15.17 -20.14 -6.20
N VAL A 599 -15.63 -19.76 -7.40
CA VAL A 599 -16.96 -20.09 -7.90
C VAL A 599 -16.89 -21.34 -8.75
N ASP A 600 -17.81 -22.26 -8.46
CA ASP A 600 -18.02 -23.49 -9.20
C ASP A 600 -19.53 -23.66 -9.41
N ASP A 601 -19.98 -23.69 -10.66
CA ASP A 601 -21.38 -23.71 -11.12
C ASP A 601 -22.39 -22.91 -10.25
N ASN A 602 -22.87 -23.50 -9.15
CA ASN A 602 -23.88 -22.95 -8.23
C ASN A 602 -23.39 -22.82 -6.77
N THR A 603 -22.09 -22.95 -6.54
CA THR A 603 -21.47 -22.89 -5.22
C THR A 603 -20.27 -21.94 -5.20
N ALA A 604 -19.94 -21.48 -4.00
CA ALA A 604 -18.87 -20.55 -3.72
C ALA A 604 -18.10 -21.06 -2.50
N ARG A 605 -16.78 -21.28 -2.64
CA ARG A 605 -15.91 -21.58 -1.49
C ARG A 605 -15.33 -20.29 -0.93
N CYS A 606 -15.51 -20.03 0.36
CA CYS A 606 -15.05 -18.80 1.01
C CYS A 606 -14.54 -19.00 2.45
N GLY A 607 -13.68 -18.09 2.90
CA GLY A 607 -13.28 -17.91 4.29
C GLY A 607 -14.17 -16.93 5.07
N TYR A 608 -13.78 -16.60 6.31
CA TYR A 608 -14.52 -15.72 7.23
C TYR A 608 -14.43 -14.23 6.87
N TYR A 609 -13.36 -13.83 6.18
CA TYR A 609 -13.18 -12.49 5.63
C TYR A 609 -13.47 -12.51 4.13
N VAL A 610 -14.09 -11.46 3.56
CA VAL A 610 -14.61 -11.45 2.17
C VAL A 610 -14.39 -10.07 1.48
N ALA A 611 -13.26 -9.89 0.81
CA ALA A 611 -12.86 -8.85 -0.14
C ALA A 611 -13.19 -9.10 -1.65
N PRO A 612 -14.46 -9.25 -2.05
CA PRO A 612 -14.97 -8.59 -3.23
C PRO A 612 -15.60 -7.24 -2.83
N PHE A 613 -16.03 -7.12 -1.56
CA PHE A 613 -16.96 -6.08 -1.08
C PHE A 613 -16.52 -5.33 0.18
N GLY A 614 -15.40 -5.72 0.80
CA GLY A 614 -14.95 -5.13 2.07
C GLY A 614 -15.90 -5.39 3.24
N LYS A 615 -16.72 -6.46 3.18
CA LYS A 615 -17.69 -6.84 4.23
C LYS A 615 -17.38 -8.24 4.75
N ILE A 616 -17.69 -8.48 6.01
CA ILE A 616 -17.58 -9.80 6.63
C ILE A 616 -18.85 -10.59 6.33
N VAL A 617 -18.69 -11.83 5.86
CA VAL A 617 -19.82 -12.72 5.58
C VAL A 617 -20.20 -13.47 6.85
N THR A 618 -21.34 -13.10 7.42
CA THR A 618 -21.81 -13.64 8.70
C THR A 618 -22.92 -14.69 8.55
N GLN A 619 -23.55 -14.78 7.38
CA GLN A 619 -24.73 -15.63 7.16
C GLN A 619 -24.59 -16.43 5.86
N GLU A 620 -25.12 -17.67 5.84
CA GLU A 620 -25.00 -18.60 4.71
C GLU A 620 -25.52 -18.03 3.37
N ASP A 621 -26.54 -17.18 3.41
CA ASP A 621 -27.22 -16.62 2.25
C ASP A 621 -26.66 -15.27 1.80
N SER A 622 -25.61 -14.76 2.46
CA SER A 622 -25.07 -13.41 2.19
C SER A 622 -24.61 -13.24 0.75
N LEU A 623 -24.07 -14.31 0.14
CA LEU A 623 -23.67 -14.32 -1.27
C LEU A 623 -24.86 -14.48 -2.23
N ALA A 624 -25.86 -15.28 -1.84
CA ALA A 624 -27.04 -15.50 -2.68
C ALA A 624 -27.87 -14.20 -2.82
N ARG A 625 -28.06 -13.46 -1.72
CA ARG A 625 -28.74 -12.14 -1.71
C ARG A 625 -28.09 -11.09 -2.60
N MET A 626 -26.83 -11.29 -2.98
CA MET A 626 -26.14 -10.39 -3.89
C MET A 626 -26.40 -10.74 -5.36
N PHE A 627 -26.68 -12.01 -5.65
CA PHE A 627 -27.11 -12.49 -6.96
C PHE A 627 -28.63 -12.52 -7.10
N ASP A 628 -29.37 -11.86 -6.18
CA ASP A 628 -30.84 -11.87 -6.13
C ASP A 628 -31.50 -11.10 -7.27
N ASP A 629 -30.69 -10.46 -8.13
CA ASP A 629 -31.16 -9.91 -9.40
C ASP A 629 -31.38 -11.05 -10.42
N PRO A 630 -32.60 -11.20 -10.97
CA PRO A 630 -32.92 -12.28 -11.89
C PRO A 630 -32.22 -12.16 -13.25
N ALA A 631 -31.58 -11.03 -13.58
CA ALA A 631 -30.86 -10.85 -14.83
C ALA A 631 -29.54 -11.65 -14.85
N PRO A 632 -29.36 -12.61 -15.77
CA PRO A 632 -28.11 -13.37 -15.90
C PRO A 632 -26.87 -12.48 -16.10
N GLU A 633 -27.04 -11.33 -16.76
CA GLU A 633 -26.01 -10.32 -16.99
C GLU A 633 -25.53 -9.69 -15.69
N TYR A 634 -26.41 -9.51 -14.70
CA TYR A 634 -26.04 -8.95 -13.41
C TYR A 634 -25.11 -9.90 -12.64
N ARG A 635 -25.40 -11.20 -12.66
CA ARG A 635 -24.52 -12.21 -12.06
C ARG A 635 -23.15 -12.24 -12.73
N ALA A 636 -23.10 -12.21 -14.06
CA ALA A 636 -21.85 -12.18 -14.82
C ALA A 636 -21.06 -10.87 -14.60
N PHE A 637 -21.75 -9.74 -14.46
CA PHE A 637 -21.16 -8.45 -14.05
C PHE A 637 -20.50 -8.56 -12.68
N GLN A 638 -21.23 -9.04 -11.67
CA GLN A 638 -20.73 -9.19 -10.31
C GLN A 638 -19.47 -10.08 -10.28
N MET A 639 -19.49 -11.18 -11.02
CA MET A 639 -18.35 -12.09 -11.12
C MET A 639 -17.12 -11.47 -11.80
N SER A 640 -17.31 -10.69 -12.86
CA SER A 640 -16.21 -10.10 -13.62
C SER A 640 -15.59 -8.88 -12.96
N VAL A 641 -16.39 -8.01 -12.36
CA VAL A 641 -15.96 -6.70 -11.83
C VAL A 641 -15.56 -6.76 -10.36
N ASN A 642 -16.20 -7.60 -9.54
CA ASN A 642 -15.92 -7.63 -8.10
C ASN A 642 -14.86 -8.65 -7.69
N GLY A 643 -14.13 -9.29 -8.61
CA GLY A 643 -12.99 -10.13 -8.24
C GLY A 643 -13.37 -11.49 -7.65
N PHE A 644 -14.21 -12.23 -8.37
CA PHE A 644 -14.37 -13.65 -8.13
C PHE A 644 -13.29 -14.43 -8.86
N ILE A 645 -12.83 -15.55 -8.28
CA ILE A 645 -12.12 -16.57 -9.03
C ILE A 645 -13.17 -17.40 -9.77
N ASP A 646 -13.15 -17.31 -11.09
CA ASP A 646 -14.00 -18.11 -11.96
C ASP A 646 -13.14 -19.12 -12.73
N LEU A 647 -13.21 -20.39 -12.32
CA LEU A 647 -12.45 -21.48 -12.93
C LEU A 647 -13.27 -22.29 -13.94
N ARG A 648 -14.43 -21.78 -14.35
CA ARG A 648 -15.27 -22.47 -15.34
C ARG A 648 -14.70 -22.30 -16.75
N PRO A 649 -14.97 -23.24 -17.68
CA PRO A 649 -14.44 -23.25 -19.04
C PRO A 649 -15.15 -22.23 -19.95
N HIS A 650 -15.13 -20.97 -19.56
CA HIS A 650 -15.70 -19.85 -20.30
C HIS A 650 -14.90 -18.57 -20.08
N GLY A 651 -15.28 -17.50 -20.75
CA GLY A 651 -14.73 -16.17 -20.60
C GLY A 651 -15.87 -15.15 -20.54
N ILE A 652 -15.96 -14.41 -19.46
CA ILE A 652 -16.90 -13.29 -19.31
C ILE A 652 -16.15 -12.01 -19.69
N VAL A 653 -16.81 -11.12 -20.44
CA VAL A 653 -16.35 -9.75 -20.72
C VAL A 653 -17.43 -8.79 -20.25
N SER A 654 -17.10 -7.90 -19.32
CA SER A 654 -17.92 -6.73 -18.96
C SER A 654 -17.28 -5.48 -19.53
N SER A 655 -18.02 -4.67 -20.29
CA SER A 655 -17.59 -3.35 -20.77
C SER A 655 -18.11 -2.20 -19.89
N VAL A 656 -18.69 -2.51 -18.73
CA VAL A 656 -19.27 -1.53 -17.81
C VAL A 656 -18.74 -1.73 -16.40
N LYS A 657 -18.60 -0.62 -15.68
CA LYS A 657 -17.99 -0.61 -14.34
C LYS A 657 -19.03 -0.58 -13.21
N LEU A 658 -20.18 0.05 -13.45
CA LEU A 658 -21.22 0.21 -12.45
C LEU A 658 -22.47 -0.61 -12.82
N PRO A 659 -23.21 -1.12 -11.83
CA PRO A 659 -24.49 -1.76 -12.08
C PRO A 659 -25.49 -0.88 -12.84
N ALA A 660 -25.45 0.43 -12.61
CA ALA A 660 -26.35 1.40 -13.25
C ALA A 660 -26.13 1.53 -14.77
N ASP A 661 -24.95 1.13 -15.26
CA ASP A 661 -24.59 1.21 -16.68
C ASP A 661 -24.92 -0.09 -17.43
N LEU A 662 -25.49 -1.10 -16.75
CA LEU A 662 -25.83 -2.38 -17.36
C LEU A 662 -26.91 -2.23 -18.42
N HIS A 663 -26.60 -2.71 -19.63
CA HIS A 663 -27.50 -2.77 -20.77
C HIS A 663 -27.24 -4.08 -21.54
N PRO A 664 -28.18 -4.55 -22.39
CA PRO A 664 -27.97 -5.75 -23.19
C PRO A 664 -26.68 -5.68 -24.01
N GLY A 665 -25.82 -6.71 -23.88
CA GLY A 665 -24.52 -6.76 -24.55
C GLY A 665 -23.36 -6.07 -23.81
N ALA A 666 -23.64 -5.34 -22.72
CA ALA A 666 -22.61 -4.79 -21.84
C ALA A 666 -21.77 -5.91 -21.18
N VAL A 667 -22.42 -7.06 -20.91
CA VAL A 667 -21.77 -8.26 -20.39
C VAL A 667 -22.05 -9.43 -21.31
N THR A 668 -21.00 -10.18 -21.66
CA THR A 668 -21.09 -11.31 -22.59
C THR A 668 -20.26 -12.49 -22.09
N THR A 669 -20.73 -13.71 -22.35
CA THR A 669 -20.05 -14.95 -21.97
C THR A 669 -19.68 -15.75 -23.21
N HIS A 670 -18.44 -16.21 -23.27
CA HIS A 670 -17.82 -16.86 -24.43
C HIS A 670 -17.28 -18.23 -24.02
N ARG A 671 -17.51 -19.27 -24.83
CA ARG A 671 -17.07 -20.65 -24.50
C ARG A 671 -15.76 -21.03 -25.19
N ASP A 672 -15.30 -20.23 -26.13
CA ASP A 672 -14.11 -20.50 -26.92
C ASP A 672 -13.26 -19.24 -27.08
N GLU A 673 -11.97 -19.43 -27.36
CA GLU A 673 -11.02 -18.32 -27.46
C GLU A 673 -11.31 -17.39 -28.65
N ALA A 674 -11.91 -17.90 -29.74
CA ALA A 674 -12.16 -17.12 -30.95
C ALA A 674 -13.32 -16.13 -30.73
N SER A 675 -14.43 -16.57 -30.16
CA SER A 675 -15.55 -15.68 -29.80
C SER A 675 -15.15 -14.64 -28.75
N PHE A 676 -14.37 -15.05 -27.74
CA PHE A 676 -13.82 -14.14 -26.73
C PHE A 676 -12.90 -13.07 -27.38
N ALA A 677 -11.96 -13.49 -28.23
CA ALA A 677 -11.02 -12.58 -28.90
C ALA A 677 -11.76 -11.58 -29.80
N ALA A 678 -12.78 -12.03 -30.54
CA ALA A 678 -13.61 -11.16 -31.37
C ALA A 678 -14.33 -10.08 -30.54
N ARG A 679 -14.82 -10.45 -29.35
CA ARG A 679 -15.44 -9.48 -28.43
C ARG A 679 -14.44 -8.47 -27.90
N VAL A 680 -13.27 -8.90 -27.43
CA VAL A 680 -12.24 -7.98 -26.92
C VAL A 680 -11.78 -7.03 -28.04
N ALA A 681 -11.59 -7.53 -29.26
CA ALA A 681 -11.22 -6.72 -30.41
C ALA A 681 -12.29 -5.70 -30.84
N SER A 682 -13.56 -5.90 -30.45
CA SER A 682 -14.65 -4.96 -30.71
C SER A 682 -14.71 -3.78 -29.73
N LEU A 683 -13.98 -3.86 -28.62
CA LEU A 683 -13.98 -2.81 -27.60
C LEU A 683 -13.17 -1.61 -28.10
N GLU A 684 -13.62 -0.40 -27.77
CA GLU A 684 -12.88 0.79 -28.09
C GLU A 684 -11.54 0.80 -27.33
N PRO A 685 -10.41 1.16 -27.98
CA PRO A 685 -9.13 1.31 -27.29
C PRO A 685 -9.26 2.26 -26.09
N TYR A 686 -8.64 1.89 -24.97
CA TYR A 686 -8.69 2.63 -23.71
C TYR A 686 -10.08 2.74 -23.05
N SER A 687 -11.09 2.00 -23.54
CA SER A 687 -12.36 1.83 -22.83
C SER A 687 -12.20 0.86 -21.66
N PHE A 688 -13.01 1.05 -20.62
CA PHE A 688 -13.04 0.11 -19.50
C PHE A 688 -13.57 -1.24 -19.95
N PHE A 689 -12.88 -2.30 -19.56
CA PHE A 689 -13.45 -3.64 -19.57
C PHE A 689 -12.83 -4.49 -18.46
N ALA A 690 -13.57 -5.50 -18.03
CA ALA A 690 -13.12 -6.51 -17.08
C ALA A 690 -13.43 -7.90 -17.64
N THR A 691 -12.52 -8.86 -17.41
CA THR A 691 -12.69 -10.23 -17.88
C THR A 691 -12.47 -11.25 -16.77
N CYS A 692 -13.20 -12.36 -16.75
CA CYS A 692 -12.94 -13.49 -15.84
C CYS A 692 -13.29 -14.82 -16.51
N GLY A 693 -12.90 -15.94 -15.90
CA GLY A 693 -13.07 -17.28 -16.48
C GLY A 693 -11.80 -17.82 -17.14
N LEU A 694 -11.71 -19.15 -17.30
CA LEU A 694 -10.51 -19.79 -17.83
C LEU A 694 -10.21 -19.45 -19.28
N VAL A 695 -11.22 -19.29 -20.13
CA VAL A 695 -11.00 -18.86 -21.53
C VAL A 695 -10.34 -17.47 -21.55
N ALA A 696 -10.82 -16.56 -20.70
CA ALA A 696 -10.28 -15.21 -20.61
C ALA A 696 -8.83 -15.19 -20.10
N ILE A 697 -8.49 -15.99 -19.08
CA ILE A 697 -7.12 -16.02 -18.54
C ILE A 697 -6.15 -16.70 -19.50
N LEU A 698 -6.56 -17.79 -20.15
CA LEU A 698 -5.71 -18.50 -21.11
C LEU A 698 -5.49 -17.67 -22.37
N HIS A 699 -6.52 -17.00 -22.88
CA HIS A 699 -6.37 -16.08 -24.01
C HIS A 699 -5.33 -15.01 -23.69
N ARG A 700 -5.42 -14.36 -22.52
CA ARG A 700 -4.46 -13.33 -22.07
C ARG A 700 -3.04 -13.88 -21.97
N LEU A 701 -2.85 -14.99 -21.28
CA LEU A 701 -1.53 -15.61 -21.10
C LEU A 701 -0.92 -16.02 -22.45
N ARG A 702 -1.71 -16.59 -23.36
CA ARG A 702 -1.25 -16.97 -24.71
C ARG A 702 -0.94 -15.76 -25.57
N ALA A 703 -1.78 -14.72 -25.54
CA ALA A 703 -1.53 -13.48 -26.25
C ALA A 703 -0.23 -12.83 -25.77
N LEU A 704 0.00 -12.78 -24.46
CA LEU A 704 1.24 -12.30 -23.88
C LEU A 704 2.44 -13.18 -24.26
N GLY A 705 2.30 -14.51 -24.19
CA GLY A 705 3.33 -15.45 -24.62
C GLY A 705 3.72 -15.29 -26.10
N ARG A 706 2.73 -15.10 -26.99
CA ARG A 706 2.94 -14.81 -28.41
C ARG A 706 3.63 -13.47 -28.60
N LEU A 707 3.21 -12.41 -27.91
CA LEU A 707 3.86 -11.11 -27.94
C LEU A 707 5.33 -11.23 -27.54
N LEU A 708 5.63 -11.91 -26.44
CA LEU A 708 7.00 -12.16 -25.96
C LEU A 708 7.85 -12.94 -26.98
N THR A 709 7.23 -13.82 -27.77
CA THR A 709 7.92 -14.66 -28.75
C THR A 709 8.10 -13.98 -30.11
N GLN A 710 7.13 -13.16 -30.54
CA GLN A 710 7.12 -12.48 -31.85
C GLN A 710 7.85 -11.13 -31.83
N SER A 711 8.01 -10.54 -30.65
CA SER A 711 8.70 -9.29 -30.45
C SER A 711 10.16 -9.41 -30.93
N ARG A 712 10.59 -8.57 -31.90
CA ARG A 712 11.98 -8.57 -32.42
C ARG A 712 12.90 -7.71 -31.53
N THR A 713 13.94 -8.33 -31.01
CA THR A 713 14.91 -7.84 -30.00
C THR A 713 15.88 -6.75 -30.46
N ASP A 714 15.76 -6.28 -31.69
CA ASP A 714 16.71 -5.42 -32.41
C ASP A 714 16.36 -3.92 -32.37
N LEU A 715 15.21 -3.52 -31.81
CA LEU A 715 14.82 -2.13 -31.61
C LEU A 715 14.82 -1.78 -30.12
N GLY A 716 15.79 -0.95 -29.70
CA GLY A 716 16.28 -0.78 -28.32
C GLY A 716 15.31 -0.37 -27.20
N THR A 717 14.02 -0.10 -27.44
CA THR A 717 13.02 0.09 -26.37
C THR A 717 12.45 -1.23 -25.85
N MET A 718 12.63 -2.31 -26.60
CA MET A 718 12.02 -3.62 -26.32
C MET A 718 12.96 -4.57 -25.55
N GLN A 719 14.26 -4.25 -25.49
CA GLN A 719 15.25 -4.96 -24.68
C GLN A 719 14.97 -4.78 -23.17
N ASP A 720 14.52 -3.60 -22.76
CA ASP A 720 14.12 -3.30 -21.38
C ASP A 720 12.91 -4.14 -20.95
N TRP A 721 11.93 -4.32 -21.83
CA TRP A 721 10.75 -5.18 -21.57
C TRP A 721 11.14 -6.65 -21.35
N LEU A 722 12.06 -7.17 -22.16
CA LEU A 722 12.56 -8.54 -22.02
C LEU A 722 13.49 -8.73 -20.81
N TRP A 723 14.22 -7.69 -20.38
CA TRP A 723 15.02 -7.73 -19.15
C TRP A 723 14.17 -7.87 -17.89
N THR A 724 12.92 -7.40 -17.92
CA THR A 724 11.97 -7.60 -16.82
C THR A 724 11.30 -8.98 -16.80
N MET A 725 11.52 -9.80 -17.83
CA MET A 725 10.86 -11.08 -18.05
C MET A 725 11.85 -12.23 -17.89
N LEU A 726 11.75 -12.92 -16.77
CA LEU A 726 12.68 -13.97 -16.38
C LEU A 726 12.53 -15.22 -17.24
N ARG A 727 13.64 -15.91 -17.48
CA ARG A 727 13.69 -17.10 -18.33
C ARG A 727 14.36 -18.27 -17.63
N ASP A 728 13.95 -19.48 -17.98
CA ASP A 728 14.64 -20.71 -17.61
C ASP A 728 15.93 -20.91 -18.42
N GLU A 729 16.68 -21.96 -18.11
CA GLU A 729 17.93 -22.31 -18.81
C GLU A 729 17.73 -22.59 -20.31
N ARG A 730 16.49 -22.92 -20.73
CA ARG A 730 16.12 -23.16 -22.13
C ARG A 730 15.66 -21.90 -22.83
N GLY A 731 15.67 -20.75 -22.14
CA GLY A 731 15.22 -19.47 -22.67
C GLY A 731 13.70 -19.29 -22.65
N HIS A 732 12.94 -20.18 -22.00
CA HIS A 732 11.50 -20.04 -21.84
C HIS A 732 11.18 -19.04 -20.75
N THR A 733 10.27 -18.11 -21.04
CA THR A 733 9.83 -17.07 -20.11
C THR A 733 8.88 -17.64 -19.05
N TYR A 734 9.17 -17.36 -17.78
CA TYR A 734 8.33 -17.70 -16.64
C TYR A 734 7.04 -16.88 -16.60
N VAL A 735 5.96 -17.48 -16.11
CA VAL A 735 4.73 -16.78 -15.74
C VAL A 735 4.90 -16.23 -14.33
N VAL A 736 5.19 -14.92 -14.22
CA VAL A 736 5.33 -14.23 -12.93
C VAL A 736 4.02 -13.50 -12.60
N PRO A 737 3.33 -13.81 -11.49
CA PRO A 737 2.01 -13.25 -11.21
C PRO A 737 1.96 -11.72 -11.21
N GLY A 738 2.89 -11.07 -10.50
CA GLY A 738 2.95 -9.60 -10.43
C GLY A 738 3.13 -8.93 -11.80
N VAL A 739 3.94 -9.54 -12.66
CA VAL A 739 4.20 -9.04 -14.02
C VAL A 739 3.01 -9.24 -14.96
N VAL A 740 2.41 -10.44 -14.95
CA VAL A 740 1.21 -10.73 -15.76
C VAL A 740 0.09 -9.78 -15.40
N GLU A 741 -0.10 -9.58 -14.10
CA GLU A 741 -1.13 -8.71 -13.57
C GLU A 741 -0.87 -7.23 -13.89
N ALA A 742 0.38 -6.77 -13.80
CA ALA A 742 0.74 -5.42 -14.24
C ALA A 742 0.39 -5.16 -15.71
N LEU A 743 0.67 -6.13 -16.59
CA LEU A 743 0.36 -6.02 -18.01
C LEU A 743 -1.14 -6.07 -18.30
N ARG A 744 -1.90 -6.87 -17.55
CA ARG A 744 -3.38 -6.84 -17.59
C ARG A 744 -3.88 -5.45 -17.23
N MET A 745 -3.41 -4.89 -16.14
CA MET A 745 -3.80 -3.55 -15.69
C MET A 745 -3.47 -2.49 -16.75
N ILE A 746 -2.29 -2.58 -17.39
CA ILE A 746 -1.95 -1.71 -18.54
C ILE A 746 -2.95 -1.89 -19.70
N SER A 747 -3.27 -3.13 -20.07
CA SER A 747 -4.20 -3.38 -21.18
C SER A 747 -5.64 -2.90 -20.90
N GLU A 748 -6.02 -2.83 -19.63
CA GLU A 748 -7.34 -2.34 -19.18
C GLU A 748 -7.34 -0.82 -18.93
N ALA A 749 -6.31 -0.10 -19.38
CA ALA A 749 -6.11 1.34 -19.16
C ALA A 749 -6.09 1.75 -17.67
N GLN A 750 -5.67 0.82 -16.81
CA GLN A 750 -5.53 1.02 -15.37
C GLN A 750 -4.12 1.49 -14.99
N GLU A 751 -3.21 1.66 -15.95
CA GLU A 751 -1.86 2.18 -15.70
C GLU A 751 -1.81 3.69 -15.47
N LYS A 752 -0.75 4.13 -14.77
CA LYS A 752 -0.42 5.56 -14.69
C LYS A 752 0.24 5.99 -15.99
N THR A 753 -0.46 6.73 -16.86
CA THR A 753 0.18 7.44 -17.96
C THR A 753 0.79 8.75 -17.46
N THR A 754 2.11 8.76 -17.29
CA THR A 754 2.90 9.99 -17.35
C THR A 754 4.09 9.78 -18.28
N GLY A 755 4.25 10.72 -19.21
CA GLY A 755 5.25 10.64 -20.27
C GLY A 755 6.68 10.66 -19.74
N THR A 756 7.53 9.92 -20.46
CA THR A 756 9.00 9.82 -20.39
C THR A 756 9.58 8.83 -19.38
N GLU A 757 10.17 7.77 -19.93
CA GLU A 757 11.27 7.01 -19.34
C GLU A 757 12.41 7.00 -20.36
N TRP A 758 13.49 7.73 -20.05
CA TRP A 758 14.90 7.43 -20.33
C TRP A 758 15.77 8.60 -19.87
N LEU A 759 16.84 8.28 -19.13
CA LEU A 759 18.23 8.65 -19.49
C LEU A 759 19.22 8.04 -18.49
N ASP A 760 20.12 7.25 -19.06
CA ASP A 760 21.45 6.94 -18.56
C ASP A 760 22.33 8.20 -18.50
N GLY A 761 23.36 8.14 -17.65
CA GLY A 761 24.64 8.76 -17.99
C GLY A 761 25.15 9.88 -17.08
N ILE A 762 25.92 9.46 -16.07
CA ILE A 762 27.12 10.15 -15.52
C ILE A 762 26.86 11.39 -14.66
N TRP A 763 27.13 11.30 -13.35
CA TRP A 763 27.99 12.27 -12.64
C TRP A 763 28.72 11.55 -11.50
N GLY A 764 29.95 11.14 -11.78
CA GLY A 764 30.95 10.92 -10.76
C GLY A 764 31.42 12.27 -10.22
N TYR A 765 31.39 12.43 -8.90
CA TYR A 765 32.22 13.40 -8.20
C TYR A 765 32.99 12.66 -7.12
N GLU A 766 34.31 12.75 -7.20
CA GLU A 766 35.25 12.31 -6.19
C GLU A 766 34.94 13.04 -4.87
N ARG A 767 34.40 12.32 -3.89
CA ARG A 767 34.10 12.87 -2.56
C ARG A 767 35.40 13.05 -1.77
N ARG A 768 35.70 14.27 -1.36
CA ARG A 768 36.58 14.51 -0.21
C ARG A 768 35.74 14.51 1.07
N LEU A 769 36.17 13.75 2.07
CA LEU A 769 35.51 13.72 3.38
C LEU A 769 35.71 15.07 4.09
N PRO A 770 34.65 15.67 4.67
CA PRO A 770 34.76 16.88 5.50
C PRO A 770 35.66 16.61 6.71
N LYS A 771 36.28 17.66 7.25
CA LYS A 771 36.94 17.58 8.57
C LYS A 771 35.87 17.43 9.65
N MET A 772 36.08 16.51 10.60
CA MET A 772 35.21 16.35 11.77
C MET A 772 35.28 17.59 12.66
N ARG A 773 34.14 18.20 13.00
CA ARG A 773 34.05 19.43 13.81
C ARG A 773 33.44 19.25 15.19
N LEU A 774 33.14 18.00 15.55
CA LEU A 774 32.46 17.66 16.80
C LEU A 774 33.19 18.18 18.06
N ALA A 775 34.51 18.10 18.08
CA ALA A 775 35.32 18.58 19.20
C ALA A 775 35.30 20.12 19.33
N GLU A 776 35.36 20.84 18.20
CA GLU A 776 35.35 22.30 18.16
C GLU A 776 34.05 22.89 18.72
N ILE A 777 32.91 22.28 18.37
CA ILE A 777 31.58 22.74 18.80
C ILE A 777 31.36 22.45 20.29
N VAL A 778 31.75 21.26 20.76
CA VAL A 778 31.62 20.89 22.17
C VAL A 778 32.47 21.81 23.06
N ASP A 779 33.72 22.08 22.67
CA ASP A 779 34.61 23.00 23.40
C ASP A 779 34.03 24.43 23.48
N ALA A 780 33.40 24.92 22.40
CA ALA A 780 32.78 26.25 22.38
C ALA A 780 31.58 26.34 23.33
N VAL A 781 30.76 25.30 23.41
CA VAL A 781 29.61 25.23 24.31
C VAL A 781 30.03 25.07 25.77
N GLU A 782 31.03 24.24 26.06
CA GLU A 782 31.51 24.03 27.44
C GLU A 782 32.14 25.30 28.04
N ARG A 783 32.82 26.11 27.22
CA ARG A 783 33.32 27.44 27.63
C ARG A 783 32.24 28.43 28.05
N ARG A 784 30.96 28.22 27.68
CA ARG A 784 29.83 29.08 28.07
C ARG A 784 29.19 28.67 29.40
N LYS A 785 29.53 27.49 29.94
CA LYS A 785 29.04 27.00 31.25
C LYS A 785 29.94 27.44 32.42
N HIS A 786 31.10 28.02 32.10
CA HIS A 786 31.99 28.72 33.02
C HIS A 786 31.93 30.21 32.75
#